data_AF-A0A938F4H8-F1
#
_entry.id   AF-A0A938F4H8-F1
#
_cell.length_a   1.000
_cell.length_b   1.000
_cell.length_c   1.000
_cell.angle_alpha   90.00
_cell.angle_beta   90.00
_cell.angle_gamma   90.00
#
_symmetry.space_group_name_H-M   'P 1'
#
loop_
_entity.id
_entity.type
_entity.pdbx_description
1 polymer ?
#
loop_
_entity_poly.entity_id
_entity_poly.type
_entity_poly.pdbx_seq_one_letter_code
_entity_poly.pdbx_strand_id
1 'polypeptide(L)'
;MSDQRSAQLPSGDEGTPAWGTRRGPIVPYVPALDGLRALAVIAVVVYHANHEWLGGGFLGVEVFFVVSGYLITLLLTAERERTGTVSLRDFWIRRARRLLPALFVLLAGAIIWCALFDRERLGMLRGDVVSGLLYGANWFQIWTGSSYTSDLAFAPLRHLWSLGVEEQWYIVWPVIVAVATRRLRRSRLPILGASLLVVSLAVTVWTAVTFRSGPVGTVSETPEQYMSLLGREVLRTDLLYLGSLSRSSGLLLGAALAMVWRPWALRRARVGESAGMLDAAAVAGLAAIAAMCWWFRTVVDVTDGGRQPHELLYRGGFLAVGIATAVVVAAVTHPRSRVGRWVIGSPVLVWIGRRSYGLYLYHWFIFQAHRKLAGAGLGLEDFAFLMMVTLVITETSFRFIELPFRDGRARAMWVRICQPGPHRARVAVAAVLALAIPLWSGWSLATAEVVADEITRGLDDNEGSVTRITTTTVQAGASTVAPTKKLPFDVFAVGDSVMLGAAKKLTSMGLTVDAAKNRQVIEALQIFNYYASTGELGENIVVHLGTNGTTKASSFESILEPLARVDRVVVLTVRIPGQQYETINNDIIRGLPSRFPNVVLLDWWALSADKPEWFTKDGVHLNDEGRDNYVRLILGAFGR
;
A
#
# COMPACT_ATOMS: atom_id res chain seq x y z
N MET A 1 -18.07 18.69 -68.56
CA MET A 1 -16.76 18.82 -67.90
C MET A 1 -17.01 19.21 -66.46
N SER A 2 -16.98 18.21 -65.57
CA SER A 2 -17.32 18.29 -64.16
C SER A 2 -16.10 17.88 -63.35
N ASP A 3 -15.64 18.72 -62.42
CA ASP A 3 -15.13 18.22 -61.14
C ASP A 3 -14.90 19.36 -60.14
N GLN A 4 -15.72 19.40 -59.08
CA GLN A 4 -15.45 20.13 -57.85
C GLN A 4 -14.88 19.13 -56.84
N ARG A 5 -13.61 19.30 -56.43
CA ARG A 5 -13.00 18.53 -55.33
C ARG A 5 -13.32 19.19 -54.00
N SER A 6 -14.17 18.54 -53.20
CA SER A 6 -14.36 18.80 -51.78
C SER A 6 -13.37 17.95 -50.95
N ALA A 7 -12.69 18.59 -50.01
CA ALA A 7 -11.79 17.95 -49.07
C ALA A 7 -12.58 17.19 -47.99
N GLN A 8 -12.44 15.86 -47.94
CA GLN A 8 -12.96 15.02 -46.86
C GLN A 8 -11.92 14.91 -45.73
N LEU A 9 -12.35 15.26 -44.51
CA LEU A 9 -11.63 15.00 -43.26
C LEU A 9 -11.62 13.49 -42.94
N PRO A 10 -10.59 12.95 -42.26
CA PRO A 10 -10.48 11.51 -41.99
C PRO A 10 -11.50 11.07 -40.93
N SER A 11 -12.32 10.08 -41.25
CA SER A 11 -13.26 9.41 -40.36
C SER A 11 -12.55 8.58 -39.29
N GLY A 12 -12.83 8.88 -38.02
CA GLY A 12 -12.27 8.19 -36.85
C GLY A 12 -12.87 6.81 -36.59
N ASP A 13 -12.40 5.81 -37.33
CA ASP A 13 -12.68 4.39 -37.06
C ASP A 13 -11.37 3.67 -36.69
N GLU A 14 -10.91 3.87 -35.45
CA GLU A 14 -9.80 3.11 -34.87
C GLU A 14 -10.32 1.86 -34.15
N GLY A 15 -10.14 0.70 -34.79
CA GLY A 15 -9.83 -0.57 -34.11
C GLY A 15 -11.02 -1.41 -33.61
N THR A 16 -11.65 -2.18 -34.51
CA THR A 16 -12.37 -3.41 -34.13
C THR A 16 -11.53 -4.65 -34.48
N PRO A 17 -11.20 -5.54 -33.51
CA PRO A 17 -10.49 -6.79 -33.81
C PRO A 17 -11.38 -7.77 -34.58
N ALA A 18 -10.85 -8.34 -35.66
CA ALA A 18 -11.50 -9.38 -36.45
C ALA A 18 -11.35 -10.76 -35.79
N TRP A 19 -12.38 -11.20 -35.06
CA TRP A 19 -12.85 -12.60 -35.02
C TRP A 19 -14.21 -12.67 -34.28
N GLY A 20 -15.22 -13.20 -34.95
CA GLY A 20 -16.57 -13.44 -34.39
C GLY A 20 -17.60 -12.33 -34.68
N THR A 21 -18.25 -12.43 -35.83
CA THR A 21 -19.57 -11.86 -36.20
C THR A 21 -20.00 -10.51 -35.58
N ARG A 22 -19.96 -9.47 -36.42
CA ARG A 22 -20.67 -8.18 -36.39
C ARG A 22 -21.46 -7.87 -35.09
N ARG A 23 -21.08 -6.80 -34.38
CA ARG A 23 -21.99 -5.79 -33.76
C ARG A 23 -21.15 -4.85 -32.88
N GLY A 24 -21.11 -3.56 -33.20
CA GLY A 24 -20.41 -2.51 -32.46
C GLY A 24 -20.87 -2.36 -30.99
N PRO A 25 -20.22 -1.48 -30.20
CA PRO A 25 -20.42 -1.40 -28.76
C PRO A 25 -21.86 -0.98 -28.37
N ILE A 26 -22.48 -1.75 -27.48
CA ILE A 26 -23.81 -1.49 -26.87
C ILE A 26 -23.75 -0.31 -25.91
N VAL A 27 -22.60 -0.16 -25.24
CA VAL A 27 -22.30 0.90 -24.29
C VAL A 27 -21.43 1.92 -25.02
N PRO A 28 -21.93 3.14 -25.30
CA PRO A 28 -21.11 4.20 -25.87
C PRO A 28 -19.88 4.43 -24.99
N TYR A 29 -18.73 4.70 -25.61
CA TYR A 29 -17.55 5.12 -24.87
C TYR A 29 -17.85 6.39 -24.07
N VAL A 30 -17.50 6.40 -22.78
CA VAL A 30 -17.73 7.52 -21.86
C VAL A 30 -16.37 8.07 -21.41
N PRO A 31 -15.85 9.14 -22.05
CA PRO A 31 -14.54 9.70 -21.73
C PRO A 31 -14.39 10.10 -20.26
N ALA A 32 -15.47 10.55 -19.64
CA ALA A 32 -15.47 10.97 -18.24
C ALA A 32 -15.05 9.86 -17.25
N LEU A 33 -15.29 8.58 -17.58
CA LEU A 33 -14.85 7.47 -16.73
C LEU A 33 -13.33 7.30 -16.76
N ASP A 34 -12.70 7.53 -17.91
CA ASP A 34 -11.23 7.54 -17.99
C ASP A 34 -10.68 8.77 -17.27
N GLY A 35 -11.32 9.93 -17.39
CA GLY A 35 -10.91 11.12 -16.65
C GLY A 35 -10.99 10.96 -15.13
N LEU A 36 -12.02 10.28 -14.61
CA LEU A 36 -12.13 9.98 -13.18
C LEU A 36 -11.00 9.04 -12.73
N ARG A 37 -10.65 8.05 -13.56
CA ARG A 37 -9.48 7.18 -13.31
C ARG A 37 -8.15 7.93 -13.35
N ALA A 38 -8.05 8.98 -14.16
CA ALA A 38 -6.88 9.84 -14.18
C ALA A 38 -6.70 10.59 -12.85
N LEU A 39 -7.76 11.20 -12.34
CA LEU A 39 -7.73 11.87 -11.03
C LEU A 39 -7.36 10.88 -9.92
N ALA A 40 -7.95 9.68 -9.95
CA ALA A 40 -7.65 8.63 -8.98
C ALA A 40 -6.17 8.17 -9.01
N VAL A 41 -5.60 7.89 -10.19
CA VAL A 41 -4.19 7.47 -10.27
C VAL A 41 -3.23 8.60 -9.91
N ILE A 42 -3.53 9.84 -10.28
CA ILE A 42 -2.70 10.99 -9.90
C ILE A 42 -2.66 11.11 -8.37
N ALA A 43 -3.81 11.04 -7.70
CA ALA A 43 -3.88 11.11 -6.25
C ALA A 43 -3.03 10.01 -5.57
N VAL A 44 -3.11 8.77 -6.08
CA VAL A 44 -2.34 7.65 -5.53
C VAL A 44 -0.83 7.80 -5.78
N VAL A 45 -0.44 8.22 -6.99
CA VAL A 45 0.98 8.41 -7.34
C VAL A 45 1.60 9.53 -6.49
N VAL A 46 0.88 10.63 -6.28
CA VAL A 46 1.34 11.74 -5.42
C VAL A 46 1.51 11.25 -3.97
N TYR A 47 0.53 10.51 -3.45
CA TYR A 47 0.62 9.90 -2.13
C TYR A 47 1.82 8.94 -1.99
N HIS A 48 2.05 8.09 -2.99
CA HIS A 48 3.18 7.15 -2.98
C HIS A 48 4.55 7.84 -3.13
N ALA A 49 4.60 8.98 -3.81
CA ALA A 49 5.81 9.80 -3.92
C ALA A 49 6.16 10.41 -2.57
N ASN A 50 5.21 11.09 -1.93
CA ASN A 50 5.38 11.66 -0.60
C ASN A 50 4.01 11.81 0.09
N HIS A 51 3.83 11.09 1.20
CA HIS A 51 2.59 11.11 1.97
C HIS A 51 2.25 12.49 2.58
N GLU A 52 3.21 13.40 2.70
CA GLU A 52 2.99 14.76 3.22
C GLU A 52 2.29 15.65 2.18
N TRP A 53 2.47 15.40 0.88
CA TRP A 53 1.90 16.23 -0.19
C TRP A 53 0.39 16.01 -0.34
N LEU A 54 -0.04 14.75 -0.33
CA LEU A 54 -1.45 14.38 -0.42
C LEU A 54 -1.71 13.11 0.39
N GLY A 55 -1.75 13.24 1.71
CA GLY A 55 -1.91 12.11 2.63
C GLY A 55 -3.11 11.21 2.33
N GLY A 56 -4.27 11.77 1.97
CA GLY A 56 -5.44 10.98 1.60
C GLY A 56 -5.47 10.48 0.16
N GLY A 57 -4.37 10.62 -0.59
CA GLY A 57 -4.32 10.20 -1.99
C GLY A 57 -4.51 8.70 -2.21
N PHE A 58 -4.26 7.87 -1.19
CA PHE A 58 -4.58 6.42 -1.21
C PHE A 58 -6.07 6.15 -1.45
N LEU A 59 -6.97 7.08 -1.11
CA LEU A 59 -8.41 6.99 -1.38
C LEU A 59 -8.74 6.91 -2.88
N GLY A 60 -7.81 7.28 -3.76
CA GLY A 60 -7.95 7.03 -5.19
C GLY A 60 -8.16 5.55 -5.52
N VAL A 61 -7.67 4.62 -4.69
CA VAL A 61 -7.96 3.18 -4.82
C VAL A 61 -9.45 2.87 -4.60
N GLU A 62 -10.10 3.54 -3.65
CA GLU A 62 -11.55 3.41 -3.43
C GLU A 62 -12.33 3.91 -4.66
N VAL A 63 -11.88 5.01 -5.27
CA VAL A 63 -12.46 5.53 -6.52
C VAL A 63 -12.34 4.49 -7.64
N PHE A 64 -11.19 3.82 -7.76
CA PHE A 64 -11.00 2.72 -8.70
C PHE A 64 -11.97 1.58 -8.46
N PHE A 65 -12.14 1.13 -7.21
CA PHE A 65 -13.08 0.06 -6.86
C PHE A 65 -14.52 0.38 -7.26
N VAL A 66 -15.01 1.59 -6.99
CA VAL A 66 -16.37 1.99 -7.42
C VAL A 66 -16.49 2.03 -8.95
N VAL A 67 -15.51 2.61 -9.65
CA VAL A 67 -15.51 2.67 -11.13
C VAL A 67 -15.44 1.27 -11.74
N SER A 68 -14.63 0.37 -11.18
CA SER A 68 -14.49 -1.02 -11.60
C SER A 68 -15.79 -1.79 -11.38
N GLY A 69 -16.40 -1.70 -10.20
CA GLY A 69 -17.70 -2.29 -9.89
C GLY A 69 -18.80 -1.83 -10.85
N TYR A 70 -18.83 -0.54 -11.16
CA TYR A 70 -19.76 0.06 -12.12
C TYR A 70 -19.53 -0.50 -13.53
N LEU A 71 -18.32 -0.35 -14.08
CA LEU A 71 -18.04 -0.68 -15.47
C LEU A 71 -18.21 -2.17 -15.78
N ILE A 72 -17.77 -3.06 -14.89
CA ILE A 72 -17.94 -4.51 -15.09
C ILE A 72 -19.41 -4.88 -15.15
N THR A 73 -20.18 -4.45 -14.15
CA THR A 73 -21.61 -4.78 -14.05
C THR A 73 -22.37 -4.22 -15.24
N LEU A 74 -22.01 -3.02 -15.67
CA LEU A 74 -22.57 -2.34 -16.83
C LEU A 74 -22.33 -3.13 -18.12
N LEU A 75 -21.09 -3.59 -18.34
CA LEU A 75 -20.71 -4.38 -19.52
C LEU A 75 -21.41 -5.75 -19.55
N LEU A 76 -21.45 -6.47 -18.42
CA LEU A 76 -22.09 -7.79 -18.32
C LEU A 76 -23.60 -7.70 -18.54
N THR A 77 -24.24 -6.69 -17.94
CA THR A 77 -25.67 -6.45 -18.10
C THR A 77 -26.00 -6.06 -19.53
N ALA A 78 -25.19 -5.19 -20.15
CA ALA A 78 -25.34 -4.84 -21.56
C ALA A 78 -25.17 -6.05 -22.49
N GLU A 79 -24.17 -6.91 -22.24
CA GLU A 79 -23.95 -8.14 -23.00
C GLU A 79 -25.19 -9.04 -22.94
N ARG A 80 -25.69 -9.32 -21.73
CA ARG A 80 -26.91 -10.10 -21.50
C ARG A 80 -28.12 -9.55 -22.26
N GLU A 81 -28.29 -8.22 -22.29
CA GLU A 81 -29.39 -7.59 -23.02
C GLU A 81 -29.32 -7.78 -24.53
N ARG A 82 -28.11 -7.85 -25.08
CA ARG A 82 -27.92 -8.00 -26.53
C ARG A 82 -27.96 -9.45 -26.98
N THR A 83 -27.27 -10.34 -26.27
CA THR A 83 -27.07 -11.74 -26.71
C THR A 83 -27.99 -12.71 -25.99
N GLY A 84 -28.72 -12.26 -24.97
CA GLY A 84 -29.53 -13.11 -24.12
C GLY A 84 -28.71 -13.97 -23.16
N THR A 85 -27.37 -13.91 -23.16
CA THR A 85 -26.47 -14.67 -22.27
C THR A 85 -25.22 -13.86 -21.91
N VAL A 86 -24.45 -14.32 -20.91
CA VAL A 86 -23.15 -13.72 -20.57
C VAL A 86 -22.07 -14.76 -20.90
N SER A 87 -21.10 -14.39 -21.76
CA SER A 87 -19.95 -15.23 -22.08
C SER A 87 -18.81 -14.99 -21.09
N LEU A 88 -18.70 -15.87 -20.08
CA LEU A 88 -17.63 -15.80 -19.07
C LEU A 88 -16.23 -15.93 -19.71
N ARG A 89 -16.10 -16.85 -20.68
CA ARG A 89 -14.85 -17.06 -21.43
C ARG A 89 -14.40 -15.78 -22.13
N ASP A 90 -15.28 -15.14 -22.89
CA ASP A 90 -14.88 -13.96 -23.66
C ASP A 90 -14.63 -12.76 -22.73
N PHE A 91 -15.36 -12.66 -21.62
CA PHE A 91 -15.09 -11.67 -20.58
C PHE A 91 -13.68 -11.83 -20.01
N TRP A 92 -13.30 -13.02 -19.54
CA TRP A 92 -11.99 -13.27 -18.95
C TRP A 92 -10.86 -13.14 -19.96
N ILE A 93 -11.04 -13.58 -21.21
CA ILE A 93 -10.03 -13.40 -22.26
C ILE A 93 -9.78 -11.91 -22.54
N ARG A 94 -10.84 -11.08 -22.61
CA ARG A 94 -10.68 -9.64 -22.81
C ARG A 94 -9.92 -8.98 -21.65
N ARG A 95 -10.19 -9.43 -20.41
CA ARG A 95 -9.50 -8.93 -19.20
C ARG A 95 -8.04 -9.38 -19.17
N ALA A 96 -7.77 -10.66 -19.42
CA ALA A 96 -6.42 -11.21 -19.50
C ALA A 96 -5.55 -10.46 -20.51
N ARG A 97 -6.06 -10.21 -21.73
CA ARG A 97 -5.34 -9.44 -22.77
C ARG A 97 -5.10 -7.98 -22.40
N ARG A 98 -5.88 -7.43 -21.48
CA ARG A 98 -5.77 -6.05 -21.04
C ARG A 98 -4.79 -5.88 -19.89
N LEU A 99 -4.65 -6.88 -19.01
CA LEU A 99 -4.00 -6.71 -17.71
C LEU A 99 -2.69 -7.50 -17.63
N LEU A 100 -2.71 -8.80 -17.99
CA LEU A 100 -1.54 -9.67 -17.86
C LEU A 100 -0.28 -9.19 -18.62
N PRO A 101 -0.35 -8.65 -19.86
CA PRO A 101 0.87 -8.27 -20.56
C PRO A 101 1.71 -7.24 -19.81
N ALA A 102 1.09 -6.18 -19.29
CA ALA A 102 1.82 -5.15 -18.55
C ALA A 102 2.32 -5.68 -17.20
N LEU A 103 1.53 -6.52 -16.52
CA LEU A 103 1.94 -7.19 -15.27
C LEU A 103 3.17 -8.06 -15.48
N PHE A 104 3.22 -8.87 -16.54
CA PHE A 104 4.41 -9.68 -16.83
C PHE A 104 5.64 -8.82 -17.09
N VAL A 105 5.48 -7.67 -17.75
CA VAL A 105 6.58 -6.72 -17.96
C VAL A 105 7.07 -6.15 -16.63
N LEU A 106 6.15 -5.76 -15.72
CA LEU A 106 6.53 -5.31 -14.39
C LEU A 106 7.29 -6.39 -13.63
N LEU A 107 6.72 -7.60 -13.53
CA LEU A 107 7.33 -8.69 -12.77
C LEU A 107 8.69 -9.08 -13.34
N ALA A 108 8.81 -9.23 -14.65
CA ALA A 108 10.09 -9.51 -15.31
C ALA A 108 11.09 -8.37 -15.06
N GLY A 109 10.66 -7.11 -15.21
CA GLY A 109 11.51 -5.95 -14.95
C GLY A 109 12.01 -5.89 -13.50
N ALA A 110 11.14 -6.18 -12.53
CA ALA A 110 11.50 -6.22 -11.13
C ALA A 110 12.51 -7.34 -10.82
N ILE A 111 12.29 -8.53 -11.37
CA ILE A 111 13.19 -9.68 -11.21
C ILE A 111 14.56 -9.38 -11.85
N ILE A 112 14.58 -8.82 -13.06
CA ILE A 112 15.81 -8.47 -13.77
C ILE A 112 16.58 -7.40 -13.01
N TRP A 113 15.91 -6.34 -12.57
CA TRP A 113 16.54 -5.26 -11.83
C TRP A 113 17.13 -5.77 -10.50
N CYS A 114 16.39 -6.54 -9.71
CA CYS A 114 16.93 -7.12 -8.48
C CYS A 114 18.08 -8.09 -8.77
N ALA A 115 18.00 -8.91 -9.81
CA ALA A 115 19.09 -9.83 -10.15
C ALA A 115 20.40 -9.11 -10.54
N LEU A 116 20.28 -7.97 -11.22
CA LEU A 116 21.43 -7.17 -11.68
C LEU A 116 21.98 -6.24 -10.60
N PHE A 117 21.11 -5.63 -9.79
CA PHE A 117 21.47 -4.51 -8.92
C PHE A 117 21.22 -4.75 -7.42
N ASP A 118 20.40 -5.73 -7.03
CA ASP A 118 20.03 -5.98 -5.63
C ASP A 118 19.80 -7.49 -5.34
N ARG A 119 20.83 -8.30 -5.60
CA ARG A 119 20.73 -9.77 -5.68
C ARG A 119 20.29 -10.42 -4.37
N GLU A 120 20.64 -9.83 -3.24
CA GLU A 120 20.32 -10.39 -1.92
C GLU A 120 18.84 -10.27 -1.57
N ARG A 121 18.11 -9.32 -2.18
CA ARG A 121 16.66 -9.19 -1.97
C ARG A 121 15.82 -10.13 -2.81
N LEU A 122 16.43 -10.92 -3.71
CA LEU A 122 15.72 -11.89 -4.55
C LEU A 122 14.94 -12.91 -3.72
N GLY A 123 15.51 -13.36 -2.58
CA GLY A 123 14.84 -14.30 -1.68
C GLY A 123 13.51 -13.76 -1.14
N MET A 124 13.48 -12.47 -0.78
CA MET A 124 12.28 -11.78 -0.29
C MET A 124 11.28 -11.52 -1.43
N LEU A 125 11.77 -11.09 -2.60
CA LEU A 125 10.96 -10.77 -3.78
C LEU A 125 10.18 -12.00 -4.30
N ARG A 126 10.68 -13.21 -4.06
CA ARG A 126 10.08 -14.45 -4.58
C ARG A 126 8.60 -14.61 -4.20
N GLY A 127 8.26 -14.34 -2.93
CA GLY A 127 6.89 -14.42 -2.45
C GLY A 127 5.98 -13.35 -3.06
N ASP A 128 6.49 -12.13 -3.21
CA ASP A 128 5.77 -11.02 -3.84
C ASP A 128 5.51 -11.26 -5.33
N VAL A 129 6.47 -11.85 -6.05
CA VAL A 129 6.31 -12.20 -7.47
C VAL A 129 5.26 -13.28 -7.65
N VAL A 130 5.33 -14.37 -6.88
CA VAL A 130 4.37 -15.49 -6.98
C VAL A 130 2.98 -15.01 -6.61
N SER A 131 2.84 -14.28 -5.50
CA SER A 131 1.54 -13.75 -5.06
C SER A 131 1.00 -12.69 -6.03
N GLY A 132 1.85 -11.82 -6.59
CA GLY A 132 1.48 -10.87 -7.63
C GLY A 132 0.99 -11.55 -8.91
N LEU A 133 1.68 -12.59 -9.37
CA LEU A 133 1.31 -13.39 -10.55
C LEU A 133 -0.07 -14.05 -10.39
N LEU A 134 -0.37 -14.54 -9.19
CA LEU A 134 -1.63 -15.20 -8.86
C LEU A 134 -2.73 -14.22 -8.44
N TYR A 135 -2.47 -12.91 -8.46
CA TYR A 135 -3.36 -11.88 -7.92
C TYR A 135 -3.78 -12.14 -6.46
N GLY A 136 -2.88 -12.74 -5.68
CA GLY A 136 -3.00 -13.03 -4.26
C GLY A 136 -2.12 -12.15 -3.37
N ALA A 137 -1.53 -11.08 -3.91
CA ALA A 137 -0.63 -10.19 -3.18
C ALA A 137 -1.23 -9.63 -1.88
N ASN A 138 -2.52 -9.31 -1.87
CA ASN A 138 -3.20 -8.81 -0.67
C ASN A 138 -3.24 -9.86 0.45
N TRP A 139 -3.61 -11.11 0.14
CA TRP A 139 -3.62 -12.20 1.12
C TRP A 139 -2.22 -12.64 1.54
N PHE A 140 -1.26 -12.59 0.63
CA PHE A 140 0.15 -12.84 0.95
C PHE A 140 0.70 -11.81 1.94
N GLN A 141 0.39 -10.52 1.75
CA GLN A 141 0.79 -9.44 2.67
C GLN A 141 0.12 -9.60 4.05
N ILE A 142 -1.19 -9.89 4.08
CA ILE A 142 -1.92 -10.21 5.32
C ILE A 142 -1.26 -11.39 6.05
N TRP A 143 -0.97 -12.47 5.32
CA TRP A 143 -0.41 -13.68 5.89
C TRP A 143 1.01 -13.48 6.41
N THR A 144 1.84 -12.73 5.71
CA THR A 144 3.25 -12.50 6.11
C THR A 144 3.42 -11.41 7.16
N GLY A 145 2.35 -10.68 7.51
CA GLY A 145 2.45 -9.51 8.40
C GLY A 145 3.15 -8.32 7.74
N SER A 146 3.21 -8.28 6.40
CA SER A 146 3.79 -7.18 5.64
C SER A 146 2.79 -6.02 5.61
N SER A 147 2.68 -5.25 6.70
CA SER A 147 1.72 -4.15 6.76
C SER A 147 1.95 -3.13 5.65
N TYR A 148 0.85 -2.64 5.06
CA TYR A 148 0.90 -1.61 4.02
C TYR A 148 1.64 -0.35 4.50
N THR A 149 1.56 -0.07 5.80
CA THR A 149 2.15 1.11 6.47
C THR A 149 3.57 0.89 7.01
N SER A 150 4.20 -0.24 6.70
CA SER A 150 5.58 -0.51 7.12
C SER A 150 6.56 0.33 6.29
N ASP A 151 7.22 1.29 6.93
CA ASP A 151 8.06 2.31 6.30
C ASP A 151 9.49 1.84 6.03
N LEU A 152 9.98 0.86 6.81
CA LEU A 152 11.37 0.40 6.75
C LEU A 152 11.57 -0.79 5.79
N ALA A 153 10.51 -1.39 5.27
CA ALA A 153 10.62 -2.54 4.37
C ALA A 153 10.85 -2.12 2.91
N PHE A 154 11.77 -2.79 2.22
CA PHE A 154 11.81 -2.77 0.75
C PHE A 154 10.68 -3.66 0.21
N ALA A 155 9.59 -3.04 -0.23
CA ALA A 155 8.40 -3.75 -0.73
C ALA A 155 8.07 -3.32 -2.18
N PRO A 156 8.85 -3.78 -3.18
CA PRO A 156 8.83 -3.28 -4.56
C PRO A 156 7.53 -3.56 -5.32
N LEU A 157 6.69 -4.48 -4.79
CA LEU A 157 5.43 -4.89 -5.39
C LEU A 157 4.24 -4.72 -4.43
N ARG A 158 4.40 -3.93 -3.36
CA ARG A 158 3.37 -3.75 -2.31
C ARG A 158 2.02 -3.35 -2.90
N HIS A 159 2.01 -2.37 -3.81
CA HIS A 159 0.81 -1.81 -4.44
C HIS A 159 -0.04 -2.84 -5.20
N LEU A 160 0.50 -4.01 -5.56
CA LEU A 160 -0.25 -5.06 -6.25
C LEU A 160 -1.42 -5.63 -5.42
N TRP A 161 -1.49 -5.36 -4.12
CA TRP A 161 -2.60 -5.79 -3.26
C TRP A 161 -3.97 -5.34 -3.81
N SER A 162 -4.07 -4.09 -4.28
CA SER A 162 -5.34 -3.52 -4.73
C SER A 162 -5.79 -4.15 -6.05
N LEU A 163 -4.82 -4.43 -6.95
CA LEU A 163 -5.06 -5.18 -8.18
C LEU A 163 -5.50 -6.62 -7.87
N GLY A 164 -4.92 -7.24 -6.84
CA GLY A 164 -5.37 -8.55 -6.35
C GLY A 164 -6.85 -8.55 -5.99
N VAL A 165 -7.31 -7.55 -5.22
CA VAL A 165 -8.72 -7.38 -4.86
C VAL A 165 -9.61 -7.21 -6.11
N GLU A 166 -9.19 -6.36 -7.07
CA GLU A 166 -9.96 -6.16 -8.31
C GLU A 166 -10.06 -7.43 -9.18
N GLU A 167 -8.97 -8.18 -9.35
CA GLU A 167 -9.00 -9.38 -10.19
C GLU A 167 -9.80 -10.51 -9.56
N GLN A 168 -9.73 -10.66 -8.23
CA GLN A 168 -10.59 -11.60 -7.51
C GLN A 168 -12.07 -11.27 -7.74
N TRP A 169 -12.42 -9.98 -7.76
CA TRP A 169 -13.75 -9.52 -8.17
C TRP A 169 -14.04 -9.87 -9.64
N TYR A 170 -13.10 -9.70 -10.57
CA TYR A 170 -13.29 -10.07 -11.99
C TYR A 170 -13.43 -11.58 -12.22
N ILE A 171 -12.99 -12.43 -11.30
CA ILE A 171 -13.24 -13.87 -11.35
C ILE A 171 -14.65 -14.18 -10.83
N VAL A 172 -15.00 -13.67 -9.65
CA VAL A 172 -16.23 -14.04 -8.94
C VAL A 172 -17.47 -13.32 -9.49
N TRP A 173 -17.38 -12.02 -9.71
CA TRP A 173 -18.55 -11.18 -10.02
C TRP A 173 -19.26 -11.52 -11.34
N PRO A 174 -18.55 -11.82 -12.46
CA PRO A 174 -19.22 -12.23 -13.69
C PRO A 174 -20.05 -13.50 -13.53
N VAL A 175 -19.61 -14.44 -12.69
CA VAL A 175 -20.37 -15.66 -12.39
C VAL A 175 -21.66 -15.30 -11.65
N ILE A 176 -21.57 -14.45 -10.62
CA ILE A 176 -22.73 -13.96 -9.86
C ILE A 176 -23.74 -13.29 -10.79
N VAL A 177 -23.29 -12.33 -11.62
CA VAL A 177 -24.17 -11.63 -12.56
C VAL A 177 -24.76 -12.58 -13.60
N ALA A 178 -23.97 -13.51 -14.15
CA ALA A 178 -24.46 -14.49 -15.12
C ALA A 178 -25.54 -15.41 -14.54
N VAL A 179 -25.42 -15.82 -13.27
CA VAL A 179 -26.43 -16.62 -12.57
C VAL A 179 -27.66 -15.77 -12.23
N ALA A 180 -27.46 -14.58 -11.66
CA ALA A 180 -28.53 -13.68 -11.25
C ALA A 180 -29.39 -13.27 -12.45
N THR A 181 -28.78 -12.89 -13.57
CA THR A 181 -29.48 -12.46 -14.79
C THR A 181 -30.12 -13.60 -15.59
N ARG A 182 -29.74 -14.86 -15.32
CA ARG A 182 -30.46 -16.04 -15.82
C ARG A 182 -31.75 -16.29 -15.06
N ARG A 183 -31.74 -16.11 -13.73
CA ARG A 183 -32.89 -16.38 -12.85
C ARG A 183 -33.85 -15.19 -12.73
N LEU A 184 -33.34 -13.97 -12.83
CA LEU A 184 -34.11 -12.75 -12.62
C LEU A 184 -34.53 -12.13 -13.96
N ARG A 185 -35.80 -11.73 -14.04
CA ARG A 185 -36.31 -10.87 -15.12
C ARG A 185 -35.65 -9.49 -15.04
N ARG A 186 -35.53 -8.81 -16.19
CA ARG A 186 -34.95 -7.45 -16.31
C ARG A 186 -35.57 -6.44 -15.34
N SER A 187 -36.87 -6.55 -15.07
CA SER A 187 -37.60 -5.69 -14.13
C SER A 187 -37.12 -5.80 -12.68
N ARG A 188 -36.41 -6.88 -12.31
CA ARG A 188 -35.88 -7.09 -10.96
C ARG A 188 -34.42 -6.66 -10.77
N LEU A 189 -33.77 -6.13 -11.81
CA LEU A 189 -32.39 -5.64 -11.70
C LEU A 189 -32.23 -4.47 -10.69
N PRO A 190 -33.19 -3.53 -10.56
CA PRO A 190 -33.11 -2.51 -9.51
C PRO A 190 -33.18 -3.08 -8.10
N ILE A 191 -33.97 -4.15 -7.90
CA ILE A 191 -34.07 -4.84 -6.60
C ILE A 191 -32.73 -5.51 -6.26
N LEU A 192 -32.09 -6.14 -7.24
CA LEU A 192 -30.73 -6.67 -7.07
C LEU A 192 -29.75 -5.54 -6.73
N GLY A 193 -29.83 -4.39 -7.41
CA GLY A 193 -29.04 -3.21 -7.09
C GLY A 193 -29.23 -2.74 -5.64
N ALA A 194 -30.48 -2.64 -5.18
CA ALA A 194 -30.79 -2.29 -3.79
C ALA A 194 -30.22 -3.32 -2.79
N SER A 195 -30.28 -4.61 -3.09
CA SER A 195 -29.68 -5.64 -2.24
C SER A 195 -28.15 -5.51 -2.15
N LEU A 196 -27.47 -5.09 -3.22
CA LEU A 196 -26.03 -4.85 -3.20
C LEU A 196 -25.65 -3.64 -2.34
N LEU A 197 -26.51 -2.60 -2.29
CA LEU A 197 -26.33 -1.49 -1.35
C LEU A 197 -26.42 -1.97 0.10
N VAL A 198 -27.39 -2.84 0.41
CA VAL A 198 -27.53 -3.43 1.74
C VAL A 198 -26.31 -4.29 2.08
N VAL A 199 -25.80 -5.10 1.14
CA VAL A 199 -24.58 -5.88 1.36
C VAL A 199 -23.36 -4.98 1.55
N SER A 200 -23.23 -3.89 0.78
CA SER A 200 -22.15 -2.90 0.97
C SER A 200 -22.20 -2.25 2.35
N LEU A 201 -23.39 -1.92 2.85
CA LEU A 201 -23.58 -1.40 4.19
C LEU A 201 -23.23 -2.46 5.25
N ALA A 202 -23.66 -3.71 5.05
CA ALA A 202 -23.32 -4.82 5.95
C ALA A 202 -21.81 -5.07 6.03
N VAL A 203 -21.09 -5.01 4.91
CA VAL A 203 -19.61 -5.08 4.87
C VAL A 203 -18.98 -3.92 5.64
N THR A 204 -19.55 -2.73 5.53
CA THR A 204 -19.08 -1.55 6.27
C THR A 204 -19.29 -1.71 7.78
N VAL A 205 -20.48 -2.19 8.19
CA VAL A 205 -20.77 -2.50 9.60
C VAL A 205 -19.85 -3.59 10.12
N TRP A 206 -19.62 -4.66 9.34
CA TRP A 206 -18.67 -5.70 9.70
C TRP A 206 -17.25 -5.15 9.87
N THR A 207 -16.81 -4.26 8.98
CA THR A 207 -15.51 -3.59 9.07
C THR A 207 -15.43 -2.76 10.36
N ALA A 208 -16.45 -1.95 10.65
CA ALA A 208 -16.50 -1.09 11.83
C ALA A 208 -16.54 -1.87 13.16
N VAL A 209 -17.25 -3.00 13.21
CA VAL A 209 -17.35 -3.87 14.40
C VAL A 209 -16.08 -4.69 14.62
N THR A 210 -15.44 -5.13 13.53
CA THR A 210 -14.17 -5.89 13.58
C THR A 210 -12.99 -5.02 13.97
N PHE A 211 -13.04 -3.73 13.60
CA PHE A 211 -12.04 -2.72 13.92
C PHE A 211 -11.87 -2.55 15.43
N ARG A 212 -10.62 -2.28 15.84
CA ARG A 212 -10.24 -1.95 17.21
C ARG A 212 -9.43 -0.67 17.19
N SER A 213 -9.83 0.29 18.02
CA SER A 213 -9.10 1.53 18.25
C SER A 213 -7.97 1.28 19.25
N GLY A 214 -7.02 2.21 19.31
CA GLY A 214 -5.86 2.12 20.20
C GLY A 214 -4.56 1.80 19.47
N PRO A 215 -3.45 1.77 20.22
CA PRO A 215 -2.12 1.55 19.66
C PRO A 215 -1.93 0.12 19.17
N VAL A 216 -1.10 -0.04 18.15
CA VAL A 216 -0.69 -1.33 17.60
C VAL A 216 0.72 -1.64 18.09
N GLY A 217 0.82 -2.57 19.03
CA GLY A 217 2.09 -3.14 19.54
C GLY A 217 2.30 -4.56 19.04
N THR A 218 2.99 -5.39 19.83
CA THR A 218 3.11 -6.83 19.57
C THR A 218 1.83 -7.59 19.94
N VAL A 219 1.75 -8.88 19.54
CA VAL A 219 0.63 -9.78 19.90
C VAL A 219 0.47 -9.90 21.42
N SER A 220 1.57 -9.87 22.17
CA SER A 220 1.54 -9.91 23.63
C SER A 220 1.09 -8.61 24.29
N GLU A 221 1.40 -7.46 23.69
CA GLU A 221 1.11 -6.14 24.25
C GLU A 221 -0.32 -5.69 23.92
N THR A 222 -0.78 -5.98 22.70
CA THR A 222 -2.06 -5.48 22.18
C THR A 222 -2.87 -6.62 21.53
N PRO A 223 -3.17 -7.70 22.27
CA PRO A 223 -3.81 -8.91 21.70
C PRO A 223 -5.15 -8.62 21.01
N GLU A 224 -5.87 -7.58 21.45
CA GLU A 224 -7.11 -7.12 20.84
C GLU A 224 -6.92 -6.60 19.41
N GLN A 225 -5.73 -6.11 19.03
CA GLN A 225 -5.41 -5.66 17.67
C GLN A 225 -5.22 -6.83 16.70
N TYR A 226 -5.07 -8.05 17.23
CA TYR A 226 -4.85 -9.26 16.47
C TYR A 226 -6.10 -10.15 16.43
N MET A 227 -6.13 -11.03 15.45
CA MET A 227 -7.09 -12.13 15.37
C MET A 227 -6.47 -13.35 14.72
N SER A 228 -6.91 -14.53 15.16
CA SER A 228 -6.49 -15.79 14.58
C SER A 228 -7.16 -16.03 13.22
N LEU A 229 -6.36 -16.23 12.19
CA LEU A 229 -6.76 -16.62 10.85
C LEU A 229 -6.02 -17.89 10.45
N LEU A 230 -6.75 -19.01 10.34
CA LEU A 230 -6.19 -20.34 10.02
C LEU A 230 -5.03 -20.74 10.96
N GLY A 231 -5.14 -20.41 12.25
CA GLY A 231 -4.13 -20.73 13.27
C GLY A 231 -2.93 -19.77 13.30
N ARG A 232 -2.95 -18.70 12.51
CA ARG A 232 -1.93 -17.64 12.53
C ARG A 232 -2.53 -16.34 13.05
N GLU A 233 -1.80 -15.65 13.92
CA GLU A 233 -2.18 -14.31 14.37
C GLU A 233 -1.92 -13.28 13.27
N VAL A 234 -2.96 -12.52 12.95
CA VAL A 234 -2.97 -11.51 11.89
C VAL A 234 -3.48 -10.20 12.46
N LEU A 235 -2.85 -9.10 12.07
CA LEU A 235 -3.27 -7.76 12.46
C LEU A 235 -4.64 -7.44 11.83
N ARG A 236 -5.61 -7.05 12.66
CA ARG A 236 -6.97 -6.75 12.21
C ARG A 236 -6.99 -5.65 11.17
N THR A 237 -6.17 -4.62 11.33
CA THR A 237 -6.15 -3.46 10.43
C THR A 237 -5.59 -3.83 9.07
N ASP A 238 -4.58 -4.69 8.98
CA ASP A 238 -4.09 -5.23 7.70
C ASP A 238 -5.17 -6.08 7.02
N LEU A 239 -5.87 -6.94 7.76
CA LEU A 239 -7.00 -7.71 7.21
C LEU A 239 -8.10 -6.77 6.69
N LEU A 240 -8.45 -5.72 7.43
CA LEU A 240 -9.52 -4.80 7.03
C LEU A 240 -9.09 -3.88 5.87
N TYR A 241 -7.82 -3.50 5.77
CA TYR A 241 -7.33 -2.62 4.72
C TYR A 241 -7.00 -3.36 3.41
N LEU A 242 -6.43 -4.56 3.50
CA LEU A 242 -6.01 -5.36 2.34
C LEU A 242 -7.03 -6.44 1.95
N GLY A 243 -7.95 -6.79 2.85
CA GLY A 243 -8.86 -7.91 2.67
C GLY A 243 -9.90 -7.70 1.59
N SER A 244 -10.14 -8.74 0.80
CA SER A 244 -11.09 -8.67 -0.32
C SER A 244 -12.53 -8.42 0.13
N LEU A 245 -12.91 -8.88 1.33
CA LEU A 245 -14.25 -8.68 1.87
C LEU A 245 -14.47 -7.23 2.31
N SER A 246 -13.65 -6.70 3.21
CA SER A 246 -13.75 -5.32 3.71
C SER A 246 -13.68 -4.29 2.58
N ARG A 247 -12.84 -4.53 1.58
CA ARG A 247 -12.64 -3.63 0.43
C ARG A 247 -13.65 -3.85 -0.71
N SER A 248 -14.60 -4.77 -0.55
CA SER A 248 -15.65 -5.00 -1.56
C SER A 248 -16.78 -3.97 -1.55
N SER A 249 -16.89 -3.13 -0.52
CA SER A 249 -17.97 -2.14 -0.39
C SER A 249 -18.04 -1.18 -1.57
N GLY A 250 -16.91 -0.57 -1.99
CA GLY A 250 -16.85 0.27 -3.18
C GLY A 250 -17.24 -0.46 -4.47
N LEU A 251 -16.74 -1.70 -4.66
CA LEU A 251 -17.08 -2.55 -5.81
C LEU A 251 -18.59 -2.84 -5.86
N LEU A 252 -19.20 -3.12 -4.71
CA LEU A 252 -20.64 -3.35 -4.56
C LEU A 252 -21.47 -2.08 -4.83
N LEU A 253 -21.04 -0.92 -4.35
CA LEU A 253 -21.69 0.37 -4.64
C LEU A 253 -21.68 0.67 -6.15
N GLY A 254 -20.53 0.50 -6.80
CA GLY A 254 -20.40 0.65 -8.24
C GLY A 254 -21.32 -0.30 -9.00
N ALA A 255 -21.35 -1.57 -8.60
CA ALA A 255 -22.21 -2.58 -9.18
C ALA A 255 -23.71 -2.26 -9.00
N ALA A 256 -24.11 -1.83 -7.80
CA ALA A 256 -25.47 -1.38 -7.52
C ALA A 256 -25.88 -0.21 -8.42
N LEU A 257 -25.00 0.79 -8.55
CA LEU A 257 -25.22 1.94 -9.42
C LEU A 257 -25.43 1.52 -10.87
N ALA A 258 -24.65 0.57 -11.41
CA ALA A 258 -24.80 0.10 -12.79
C ALA A 258 -26.14 -0.61 -13.06
N MET A 259 -26.75 -1.19 -12.04
CA MET A 259 -28.04 -1.87 -12.19
C MET A 259 -29.20 -0.90 -12.37
N VAL A 260 -29.10 0.30 -11.77
CA VAL A 260 -30.15 1.34 -11.78
C VAL A 260 -29.84 2.46 -12.78
N TRP A 261 -28.57 2.86 -12.90
CA TRP A 261 -28.11 4.01 -13.69
C TRP A 261 -27.45 3.58 -15.00
N ARG A 262 -28.19 3.70 -16.11
CA ARG A 262 -27.74 3.32 -17.47
C ARG A 262 -27.82 4.51 -18.42
N PRO A 263 -26.72 5.27 -18.57
CA PRO A 263 -26.73 6.55 -19.28
C PRO A 263 -27.24 6.49 -20.73
N TRP A 264 -27.02 5.38 -21.45
CA TRP A 264 -27.49 5.23 -22.83
C TRP A 264 -28.99 4.91 -22.96
N ALA A 265 -29.62 4.38 -21.91
CA ALA A 265 -31.07 4.25 -21.86
C ALA A 265 -31.70 5.63 -21.64
N LEU A 266 -31.04 6.50 -20.87
CA LEU A 266 -31.46 7.88 -20.62
C LEU A 266 -31.37 8.77 -21.88
N ARG A 267 -30.44 8.50 -22.81
CA ARG A 267 -30.40 9.18 -24.12
C ARG A 267 -31.70 9.05 -24.93
N ARG A 268 -32.48 7.99 -24.71
CA ARG A 268 -33.76 7.75 -25.41
C ARG A 268 -34.97 8.31 -24.67
N ALA A 269 -34.84 8.65 -23.38
CA ALA A 269 -35.92 9.19 -22.58
C ALA A 269 -35.91 10.73 -22.63
N ARG A 270 -37.10 11.35 -22.72
CA ARG A 270 -37.29 12.80 -22.55
C ARG A 270 -37.13 13.18 -21.07
N VAL A 271 -35.93 12.99 -20.53
CA VAL A 271 -35.61 13.43 -19.15
C VAL A 271 -35.38 14.95 -19.18
N GLY A 272 -35.99 15.67 -18.23
CA GLY A 272 -36.08 17.13 -18.16
C GLY A 272 -34.75 17.90 -18.05
N GLU A 273 -34.88 19.22 -17.90
CA GLU A 273 -33.88 20.28 -18.16
C GLU A 273 -32.66 20.38 -17.22
N SER A 274 -32.44 19.44 -16.29
CA SER A 274 -31.55 19.66 -15.13
C SER A 274 -30.04 19.40 -15.33
N ALA A 275 -29.46 19.85 -16.45
CA ALA A 275 -27.99 19.76 -16.65
C ALA A 275 -27.19 20.45 -15.52
N GLY A 276 -27.70 21.58 -15.00
CA GLY A 276 -27.08 22.31 -13.89
C GLY A 276 -27.05 21.53 -12.58
N MET A 277 -28.10 20.76 -12.25
CA MET A 277 -28.11 19.93 -11.03
C MET A 277 -27.11 18.79 -11.11
N LEU A 278 -26.94 18.19 -12.29
CA LEU A 278 -25.94 17.14 -12.51
C LEU A 278 -24.53 17.69 -12.38
N ASP A 279 -24.27 18.87 -12.95
CA ASP A 279 -22.97 19.52 -12.81
C ASP A 279 -22.69 19.93 -11.36
N ALA A 280 -23.68 20.45 -10.63
CA ALA A 280 -23.57 20.72 -9.20
C ALA A 280 -23.29 19.45 -8.39
N ALA A 281 -23.96 18.33 -8.69
CA ALA A 281 -23.71 17.05 -8.04
C ALA A 281 -22.31 16.51 -8.34
N ALA A 282 -21.82 16.67 -9.58
CA ALA A 282 -20.45 16.29 -9.95
C ALA A 282 -19.42 17.11 -9.15
N VAL A 283 -19.57 18.44 -9.11
CA VAL A 283 -18.67 19.33 -8.38
C VAL A 283 -18.73 19.04 -6.87
N ALA A 284 -19.92 18.89 -6.29
CA ALA A 284 -20.09 18.57 -4.88
C ALA A 284 -19.46 17.21 -4.53
N GLY A 285 -19.64 16.20 -5.37
CA GLY A 285 -19.02 14.88 -5.18
C GLY A 285 -17.49 14.93 -5.26
N LEU A 286 -16.92 15.67 -6.23
CA LEU A 286 -15.47 15.88 -6.33
C LEU A 286 -14.93 16.66 -5.13
N ALA A 287 -15.61 17.72 -4.71
CA ALA A 287 -15.25 18.51 -3.54
C ALA A 287 -15.31 17.68 -2.25
N ALA A 288 -16.31 16.81 -2.11
CA ALA A 288 -16.41 15.88 -1.00
C ALA A 288 -15.24 14.89 -0.98
N ILE A 289 -14.87 14.32 -2.14
CA ILE A 289 -13.70 13.43 -2.26
C ILE A 289 -12.42 14.20 -1.88
N ALA A 290 -12.22 15.41 -2.41
CA ALA A 290 -11.06 16.24 -2.09
C ALA A 290 -10.99 16.58 -0.58
N ALA A 291 -12.13 16.94 0.03
CA ALA A 291 -12.23 17.19 1.46
C ALA A 291 -11.92 15.93 2.28
N MET A 292 -12.38 14.75 1.85
CA MET A 292 -12.04 13.48 2.49
C MET A 292 -10.57 13.11 2.31
N CYS A 293 -9.93 13.43 1.18
CA CYS A 293 -8.47 13.29 1.04
C CYS A 293 -7.70 14.20 2.00
N TRP A 294 -8.27 15.35 2.35
CA TRP A 294 -7.70 16.27 3.34
C TRP A 294 -7.97 15.85 4.79
N TRP A 295 -9.11 15.21 5.04
CA TRP A 295 -9.52 14.74 6.36
C TRP A 295 -8.84 13.42 6.75
N PHE A 296 -8.80 12.46 5.83
CA PHE A 296 -8.18 11.15 6.02
C PHE A 296 -6.75 11.14 5.49
N ARG A 297 -5.85 11.91 6.10
CA ARG A 297 -4.46 12.06 5.59
C ARG A 297 -3.57 10.86 5.84
N THR A 298 -3.97 10.00 6.77
CA THR A 298 -3.14 8.93 7.30
C THR A 298 -4.00 7.67 7.40
N VAL A 299 -3.43 6.54 7.00
CA VAL A 299 -4.04 5.23 7.26
C VAL A 299 -3.85 4.85 8.73
N VAL A 300 -2.73 5.33 9.30
CA VAL A 300 -2.31 5.16 10.69
C VAL A 300 -1.75 6.51 11.17
N ASP A 301 -2.34 7.02 12.24
CA ASP A 301 -1.87 8.17 13.00
C ASP A 301 -0.74 7.75 13.94
N VAL A 302 0.27 8.61 14.10
CA VAL A 302 1.28 8.44 15.15
C VAL A 302 0.85 9.36 16.29
N THR A 303 0.35 8.79 17.38
CA THR A 303 -0.08 9.53 18.57
C THR A 303 0.88 9.31 19.73
N ASP A 304 0.66 10.03 20.84
CA ASP A 304 1.40 9.86 22.09
C ASP A 304 1.26 8.45 22.72
N GLY A 305 0.46 7.56 22.13
CA GLY A 305 0.34 6.16 22.53
C GLY A 305 0.95 5.15 21.55
N GLY A 306 1.53 5.58 20.42
CA GLY A 306 2.05 4.71 19.36
C GLY A 306 1.31 4.86 18.03
N ARG A 307 1.52 3.93 17.10
CA ARG A 307 0.80 3.88 15.80
C ARG A 307 -0.65 3.45 16.02
N GLN A 308 -1.60 4.32 15.69
CA GLN A 308 -3.04 4.08 15.81
C GLN A 308 -3.72 4.19 14.44
N PRO A 309 -4.50 3.19 14.02
CA PRO A 309 -5.25 3.29 12.77
C PRO A 309 -6.28 4.43 12.83
N HIS A 310 -6.44 5.17 11.72
CA HIS A 310 -7.36 6.31 11.71
C HIS A 310 -8.83 5.86 11.83
N GLU A 311 -9.44 6.01 13.01
CA GLU A 311 -10.70 5.34 13.37
C GLU A 311 -11.86 5.61 12.39
N LEU A 312 -12.04 6.89 12.02
CA LEU A 312 -13.15 7.32 11.15
C LEU A 312 -13.08 6.68 9.76
N LEU A 313 -11.89 6.30 9.30
CA LEU A 313 -11.70 5.65 8.00
C LEU A 313 -12.37 4.26 7.99
N TYR A 314 -12.11 3.47 9.03
CA TYR A 314 -12.64 2.11 9.19
C TYR A 314 -14.08 2.06 9.69
N ARG A 315 -14.56 3.11 10.36
CA ARG A 315 -15.95 3.23 10.86
C ARG A 315 -16.96 3.75 9.84
N GLY A 316 -16.55 3.99 8.60
CA GLY A 316 -17.45 4.43 7.52
C GLY A 316 -16.83 5.33 6.47
N GLY A 317 -15.61 5.82 6.68
CA GLY A 317 -14.90 6.69 5.73
C GLY A 317 -14.80 6.09 4.33
N PHE A 318 -14.46 4.80 4.21
CA PHE A 318 -14.45 4.13 2.89
C PHE A 318 -15.83 4.13 2.20
N LEU A 319 -16.91 3.89 2.95
CA LEU A 319 -18.27 3.94 2.41
C LEU A 319 -18.63 5.37 1.96
N ALA A 320 -18.25 6.39 2.74
CA ALA A 320 -18.49 7.79 2.40
C ALA A 320 -17.79 8.19 1.09
N VAL A 321 -16.52 7.81 0.93
CA VAL A 321 -15.75 8.00 -0.33
C VAL A 321 -16.42 7.23 -1.47
N GLY A 322 -16.89 6.02 -1.21
CA GLY A 322 -17.61 5.20 -2.18
C GLY A 322 -18.91 5.85 -2.66
N ILE A 323 -19.71 6.41 -1.75
CA ILE A 323 -20.97 7.12 -2.06
C ILE A 323 -20.67 8.39 -2.87
N ALA A 324 -19.70 9.20 -2.43
CA ALA A 324 -19.31 10.40 -3.17
C ALA A 324 -18.84 10.05 -4.59
N THR A 325 -18.06 8.97 -4.74
CA THR A 325 -17.65 8.47 -6.05
C THR A 325 -18.83 8.00 -6.89
N ALA A 326 -19.80 7.29 -6.32
CA ALA A 326 -21.00 6.87 -7.02
C ALA A 326 -21.83 8.06 -7.53
N VAL A 327 -21.93 9.14 -6.74
CA VAL A 327 -22.56 10.41 -7.15
C VAL A 327 -21.81 11.04 -8.33
N VAL A 328 -20.47 11.12 -8.25
CA VAL A 328 -19.64 11.62 -9.36
C VAL A 328 -19.85 10.77 -10.61
N VAL A 329 -19.76 9.44 -10.51
CA VAL A 329 -19.98 8.52 -11.64
C VAL A 329 -21.37 8.73 -12.24
N ALA A 330 -22.43 8.80 -11.44
CA ALA A 330 -23.79 9.03 -11.93
C ALA A 330 -23.91 10.35 -12.70
N ALA A 331 -23.37 11.43 -12.14
CA ALA A 331 -23.42 12.76 -12.73
C ALA A 331 -22.60 12.86 -14.03
N VAL A 332 -21.34 12.44 -14.03
CA VAL A 332 -20.40 12.64 -15.14
C VAL A 332 -20.64 11.70 -16.31
N THR A 333 -21.29 10.55 -16.06
CA THR A 333 -21.69 9.63 -17.13
C THR A 333 -22.97 10.08 -17.84
N HIS A 334 -23.70 11.04 -17.28
CA HIS A 334 -24.93 11.53 -17.89
C HIS A 334 -24.64 12.34 -19.17
N PRO A 335 -25.32 12.08 -20.30
CA PRO A 335 -25.04 12.73 -21.60
C PRO A 335 -25.10 14.25 -21.61
N ARG A 336 -25.83 14.86 -20.65
CA ARG A 336 -26.00 16.31 -20.53
C ARG A 336 -25.02 16.98 -19.56
N SER A 337 -24.21 16.23 -18.81
CA SER A 337 -23.25 16.85 -17.88
C SER A 337 -22.15 17.59 -18.65
N ARG A 338 -21.99 18.88 -18.35
CA ARG A 338 -20.92 19.70 -18.91
C ARG A 338 -19.60 19.39 -18.22
N VAL A 339 -19.62 19.17 -16.90
CA VAL A 339 -18.44 18.76 -16.12
C VAL A 339 -17.90 17.44 -16.64
N GLY A 340 -18.77 16.45 -16.84
CA GLY A 340 -18.40 15.16 -17.41
C GLY A 340 -17.84 15.28 -18.83
N ARG A 341 -18.43 16.13 -19.68
CA ARG A 341 -18.01 16.29 -21.07
C ARG A 341 -16.71 17.08 -21.25
N TRP A 342 -16.57 18.21 -20.56
CA TRP A 342 -15.53 19.20 -20.86
C TRP A 342 -14.41 19.25 -19.84
N VAL A 343 -14.69 18.95 -18.57
CA VAL A 343 -13.69 19.01 -17.49
C VAL A 343 -13.05 17.64 -17.31
N ILE A 344 -13.83 16.68 -16.82
CA ILE A 344 -13.33 15.32 -16.55
C ILE A 344 -13.07 14.58 -17.87
N GLY A 345 -13.94 14.75 -18.87
CA GLY A 345 -13.77 14.19 -20.21
C GLY A 345 -12.76 14.92 -21.09
N SER A 346 -11.93 15.81 -20.54
CA SER A 346 -10.92 16.55 -21.30
C SER A 346 -9.87 15.60 -21.94
N PRO A 347 -9.28 15.96 -23.10
CA PRO A 347 -8.34 15.09 -23.79
C PRO A 347 -7.14 14.67 -22.93
N VAL A 348 -6.65 15.57 -22.06
CA VAL A 348 -5.51 15.32 -21.16
C VAL A 348 -5.88 14.26 -20.12
N LEU A 349 -6.98 14.44 -19.39
CA LEU A 349 -7.39 13.47 -18.36
C LEU A 349 -7.76 12.13 -19.01
N VAL A 350 -8.40 12.14 -20.17
CA VAL A 350 -8.69 10.89 -20.90
C VAL A 350 -7.39 10.17 -21.31
N TRP A 351 -6.37 10.91 -21.77
CA TRP A 351 -5.08 10.33 -22.14
C TRP A 351 -4.41 9.63 -20.95
N ILE A 352 -4.40 10.29 -19.78
CA ILE A 352 -3.88 9.72 -18.52
C ILE A 352 -4.73 8.52 -18.10
N GLY A 353 -6.05 8.66 -18.12
CA GLY A 353 -7.01 7.63 -17.71
C GLY A 353 -6.90 6.33 -18.49
N ARG A 354 -6.69 6.43 -19.81
CA ARG A 354 -6.45 5.27 -20.69
C ARG A 354 -5.18 4.49 -20.31
N ARG A 355 -4.21 5.17 -19.68
CA ARG A 355 -2.91 4.64 -19.23
C ARG A 355 -2.85 4.40 -17.73
N SER A 356 -3.94 4.64 -17.01
CA SER A 356 -3.96 4.61 -15.54
C SER A 356 -3.48 3.27 -14.98
N TYR A 357 -3.71 2.18 -15.70
CA TYR A 357 -3.24 0.85 -15.32
C TYR A 357 -1.71 0.75 -15.35
N GLY A 358 -1.07 1.08 -16.49
CA GLY A 358 0.39 1.10 -16.61
C GLY A 358 1.04 2.10 -15.66
N LEU A 359 0.47 3.31 -15.51
CA LEU A 359 0.95 4.30 -14.54
C LEU A 359 0.95 3.73 -13.12
N TYR A 360 -0.17 3.16 -12.68
CA TYR A 360 -0.28 2.55 -11.36
C TYR A 360 0.70 1.39 -11.20
N LEU A 361 0.91 0.60 -12.25
CA LEU A 361 1.74 -0.59 -12.20
C LEU A 361 3.23 -0.26 -12.06
N TYR A 362 3.75 0.66 -12.88
CA TYR A 362 5.19 0.89 -13.01
C TYR A 362 5.74 1.89 -11.98
N HIS A 363 4.97 2.94 -11.62
CA HIS A 363 5.50 4.04 -10.79
C HIS A 363 6.08 3.56 -9.45
N TRP A 364 5.38 2.64 -8.78
CA TRP A 364 5.78 2.19 -7.44
C TRP A 364 7.12 1.49 -7.48
N PHE A 365 7.33 0.56 -8.40
CA PHE A 365 8.61 -0.13 -8.54
C PHE A 365 9.75 0.85 -8.85
N ILE A 366 9.50 1.82 -9.75
CA ILE A 366 10.50 2.83 -10.13
C ILE A 366 10.87 3.71 -8.93
N PHE A 367 9.88 4.12 -8.12
CA PHE A 367 10.13 4.90 -6.90
C PHE A 367 10.92 4.06 -5.90
N GLN A 368 10.49 2.81 -5.63
CA GLN A 368 11.17 1.89 -4.71
C GLN A 368 12.60 1.57 -5.11
N ALA A 369 12.87 1.39 -6.42
CA ALA A 369 14.20 1.12 -6.95
C ALA A 369 15.18 2.28 -6.68
N HIS A 370 14.67 3.52 -6.62
CA HIS A 370 15.46 4.71 -6.28
C HIS A 370 15.65 4.85 -4.76
N ARG A 371 14.56 4.86 -3.98
CA ARG A 371 14.63 5.18 -2.53
C ARG A 371 15.05 4.03 -1.61
N LYS A 372 14.98 2.77 -2.07
CA LYS A 372 15.29 1.52 -1.35
C LYS A 372 14.48 1.24 -0.06
N LEU A 373 13.93 2.25 0.62
CA LEU A 373 13.06 2.15 1.80
C LEU A 373 11.66 2.69 1.47
N ALA A 374 10.59 1.94 1.77
CA ALA A 374 9.23 2.31 1.34
C ALA A 374 8.69 3.62 1.95
N GLY A 375 9.13 4.00 3.15
CA GLY A 375 8.66 5.19 3.85
C GLY A 375 9.42 6.48 3.53
N ALA A 376 10.54 6.41 2.80
CA ALA A 376 11.26 7.62 2.43
C ALA A 376 10.47 8.43 1.39
N GLY A 377 10.01 9.63 1.76
CA GLY A 377 9.37 10.55 0.81
C GLY A 377 10.36 11.01 -0.28
N LEU A 378 9.88 11.19 -1.50
CA LEU A 378 10.67 11.75 -2.59
C LEU A 378 10.72 13.29 -2.49
N GLY A 379 11.87 13.87 -2.86
CA GLY A 379 11.98 15.29 -3.19
C GLY A 379 11.24 15.62 -4.50
N LEU A 380 10.95 16.91 -4.73
CA LEU A 380 10.26 17.35 -5.95
C LEU A 380 11.05 17.04 -7.23
N GLU A 381 12.38 17.17 -7.19
CA GLU A 381 13.27 16.89 -8.32
C GLU A 381 13.28 15.40 -8.67
N ASP A 382 13.49 14.53 -7.67
CA ASP A 382 13.43 13.07 -7.84
C ASP A 382 12.06 12.64 -8.35
N PHE A 383 10.98 13.19 -7.78
CA PHE A 383 9.63 12.90 -8.26
C PHE A 383 9.45 13.29 -9.72
N ALA A 384 9.87 14.49 -10.15
CA ALA A 384 9.75 14.92 -11.53
C ALA A 384 10.52 13.99 -12.50
N PHE A 385 11.75 13.62 -12.14
CA PHE A 385 12.57 12.71 -12.92
C PHE A 385 11.96 11.29 -12.99
N LEU A 386 11.63 10.69 -11.85
CA LEU A 386 11.09 9.33 -11.78
C LEU A 386 9.69 9.23 -12.39
N MET A 387 8.89 10.30 -12.32
CA MET A 387 7.61 10.38 -13.01
C MET A 387 7.81 10.46 -14.53
N MET A 388 8.82 11.19 -15.03
CA MET A 388 9.17 11.18 -16.45
C MET A 388 9.54 9.78 -16.93
N VAL A 389 10.40 9.08 -16.18
CA VAL A 389 10.77 7.68 -16.46
C VAL A 389 9.53 6.78 -16.49
N THR A 390 8.65 6.92 -15.50
CA THR A 390 7.39 6.19 -15.40
C THR A 390 6.48 6.46 -16.61
N LEU A 391 6.35 7.71 -17.06
CA LEU A 391 5.56 8.09 -18.23
C LEU A 391 6.12 7.44 -19.51
N VAL A 392 7.44 7.46 -19.69
CA VAL A 392 8.11 6.85 -20.85
C VAL A 392 7.90 5.34 -20.88
N ILE A 393 8.12 4.66 -19.75
CA ILE A 393 7.91 3.21 -19.63
C ILE A 393 6.44 2.86 -19.85
N THR A 394 5.53 3.62 -19.25
CA THR A 394 4.09 3.41 -19.41
C THR A 394 3.67 3.59 -20.86
N GLU A 395 4.12 4.64 -21.55
CA GLU A 395 3.74 4.89 -22.95
C GLU A 395 4.33 3.85 -23.89
N THR A 396 5.56 3.40 -23.63
CA THR A 396 6.21 2.34 -24.39
C THR A 396 5.46 1.02 -24.21
N SER A 397 5.17 0.63 -22.96
CA SER A 397 4.40 -0.58 -22.66
C SER A 397 3.00 -0.49 -23.28
N PHE A 398 2.32 0.64 -23.14
CA PHE A 398 0.98 0.83 -23.68
C PHE A 398 0.93 0.64 -25.20
N ARG A 399 1.86 1.27 -25.93
CA ARG A 399 1.88 1.23 -27.40
C ARG A 399 2.34 -0.11 -27.97
N PHE A 400 3.40 -0.69 -27.39
CA PHE A 400 4.09 -1.84 -27.99
C PHE A 400 3.74 -3.18 -27.35
N ILE A 401 3.11 -3.17 -26.17
CA ILE A 401 2.78 -4.39 -25.42
C ILE A 401 1.26 -4.44 -25.20
N GLU A 402 0.67 -3.47 -24.53
CA GLU A 402 -0.76 -3.55 -24.18
C GLU A 402 -1.67 -3.53 -25.42
N LEU A 403 -1.52 -2.54 -26.32
CA LEU A 403 -2.37 -2.41 -27.50
C LEU A 403 -2.26 -3.61 -28.46
N PRO A 404 -1.07 -4.15 -28.80
CA PRO A 404 -0.98 -5.31 -29.68
C PRO A 404 -1.66 -6.57 -29.12
N PHE A 405 -1.58 -6.81 -27.81
CA PHE A 405 -2.27 -7.93 -27.17
C PHE A 405 -3.78 -7.70 -27.07
N ARG A 406 -4.20 -6.47 -26.76
CA ARG A 406 -5.60 -6.06 -26.71
C ARG A 406 -6.31 -6.19 -28.07
N ASP A 407 -5.66 -5.76 -29.15
CA ASP A 407 -6.23 -5.73 -30.50
C ASP A 407 -6.00 -7.03 -31.28
N GLY A 408 -5.26 -8.00 -30.71
CA GLY A 408 -4.95 -9.27 -31.35
C GLY A 408 -3.81 -9.22 -32.38
N ARG A 409 -3.19 -8.06 -32.58
CA ARG A 409 -2.02 -7.88 -33.48
C ARG A 409 -0.82 -8.72 -33.02
N ALA A 410 -0.67 -8.94 -31.72
CA ALA A 410 0.38 -9.81 -31.16
C ALA A 410 0.29 -11.24 -31.71
N ARG A 411 -0.92 -11.78 -31.87
CA ARG A 411 -1.13 -13.11 -32.47
C ARG A 411 -0.73 -13.13 -33.94
N ALA A 412 -1.09 -12.09 -34.70
CA ALA A 412 -0.70 -11.98 -36.11
C ALA A 412 0.82 -11.87 -36.27
N MET A 413 1.47 -11.10 -35.40
CA MET A 413 2.94 -11.00 -35.33
C MET A 413 3.59 -12.34 -35.00
N TRP A 414 3.07 -13.06 -34.01
CA TRP A 414 3.55 -14.40 -33.64
C TRP A 414 3.45 -15.39 -34.81
N VAL A 415 2.29 -15.45 -35.48
CA VAL A 415 2.10 -16.32 -36.65
C VAL A 415 3.10 -15.99 -37.75
N ARG A 416 3.36 -14.70 -38.01
CA ARG A 416 4.37 -14.26 -39.00
C ARG A 416 5.79 -14.68 -38.60
N ILE A 417 6.14 -14.58 -37.31
CA ILE A 417 7.43 -15.00 -36.78
C ILE A 417 7.64 -16.52 -36.89
N CYS A 418 6.58 -17.31 -36.70
CA CYS A 418 6.64 -18.77 -36.77
C CYS A 418 6.63 -19.34 -38.20
N GLN A 419 6.44 -18.51 -39.23
CA GLN A 419 6.47 -18.99 -40.62
C GLN A 419 7.89 -19.44 -41.03
N PRO A 420 8.04 -20.57 -41.74
CA PRO A 420 9.34 -21.01 -42.23
C PRO A 420 9.90 -20.01 -43.25
N GLY A 421 11.15 -19.59 -43.06
CA GLY A 421 11.84 -18.66 -43.96
C GLY A 421 13.24 -18.27 -43.48
N PRO A 422 14.02 -17.55 -44.31
CA PRO A 422 15.42 -17.20 -44.04
C PRO A 422 15.60 -16.25 -42.83
N HIS A 423 14.54 -15.54 -42.45
CA HIS A 423 14.54 -14.67 -41.28
C HIS A 423 14.47 -15.45 -39.94
N ARG A 424 14.12 -16.74 -39.96
CA ARG A 424 13.93 -17.57 -38.75
C ARG A 424 15.21 -17.71 -37.93
N ALA A 425 16.38 -17.85 -38.57
CA ALA A 425 17.65 -17.90 -37.88
C ALA A 425 17.96 -16.58 -37.15
N ARG A 426 17.71 -15.43 -37.79
CA ARG A 426 17.88 -14.10 -37.18
C ARG A 426 16.92 -13.88 -36.02
N VAL A 427 15.67 -14.30 -36.17
CA VAL A 427 14.68 -14.21 -35.08
C VAL A 427 15.03 -15.14 -33.92
N ALA A 428 15.53 -16.34 -34.19
CA ALA A 428 15.99 -17.26 -33.15
C ALA A 428 17.17 -16.67 -32.36
N VAL A 429 18.18 -16.13 -33.04
CA VAL A 429 19.31 -15.46 -32.37
C VAL A 429 18.82 -14.27 -31.55
N ALA A 430 17.98 -13.41 -32.12
CA ALA A 430 17.41 -12.27 -31.40
C ALA A 430 16.58 -12.70 -30.17
N ALA A 431 15.80 -13.77 -30.29
CA ALA A 431 15.03 -14.33 -29.18
C ALA A 431 15.93 -14.90 -28.08
N VAL A 432 16.99 -15.62 -28.43
CA VAL A 432 17.97 -16.13 -27.46
C VAL A 432 18.64 -14.98 -26.72
N LEU A 433 19.10 -13.95 -27.44
CA LEU A 433 19.72 -12.77 -26.82
C LEU A 433 18.73 -12.00 -25.93
N ALA A 434 17.47 -11.86 -26.36
CA ALA A 434 16.43 -11.18 -25.58
C ALA A 434 15.98 -11.98 -24.35
N LEU A 435 16.07 -13.31 -24.37
CA LEU A 435 15.65 -14.18 -23.28
C LEU A 435 16.78 -14.55 -22.32
N ALA A 436 18.05 -14.38 -22.70
CA ALA A 436 19.19 -14.74 -21.86
C ALA A 436 19.14 -14.08 -20.47
N ILE A 437 18.94 -12.75 -20.43
CA ILE A 437 18.84 -12.00 -19.17
C ILE A 437 17.60 -12.43 -18.36
N PRO A 438 16.37 -12.40 -18.92
CA PRO A 438 15.18 -12.88 -18.18
C PRO A 438 15.31 -14.30 -17.62
N LEU A 439 15.87 -15.24 -18.39
CA LEU A 439 16.03 -16.63 -17.95
C LEU A 439 17.07 -16.72 -16.83
N TRP A 440 18.20 -16.03 -16.94
CA TRP A 440 19.20 -15.97 -15.88
C TRP A 440 18.66 -15.30 -14.61
N SER A 441 17.89 -14.21 -14.74
CA SER A 441 17.29 -13.54 -13.58
C SER A 441 16.19 -14.40 -12.93
N GLY A 442 15.39 -15.11 -13.73
CA GLY A 442 14.41 -16.08 -13.24
C GLY A 442 15.05 -17.26 -12.52
N TRP A 443 16.14 -17.80 -13.06
CA TRP A 443 16.96 -18.81 -12.38
C TRP A 443 17.51 -18.28 -11.06
N SER A 444 18.08 -17.07 -11.08
CA SER A 444 18.62 -16.41 -9.88
C SER A 444 17.58 -16.22 -8.79
N LEU A 445 16.34 -15.85 -9.15
CA LEU A 445 15.22 -15.76 -8.21
C LEU A 445 14.83 -17.13 -7.63
N ALA A 446 14.80 -18.16 -8.47
CA ALA A 446 14.43 -19.51 -8.06
C ALA A 446 15.45 -20.13 -7.10
N THR A 447 16.74 -19.89 -7.33
CA THR A 447 17.84 -20.40 -6.50
C THR A 447 18.24 -19.45 -5.37
N ALA A 448 17.67 -18.26 -5.28
CA ALA A 448 17.94 -17.34 -4.18
C ALA A 448 17.50 -17.99 -2.86
N GLU A 449 18.39 -17.97 -1.87
CA GLU A 449 18.06 -18.39 -0.52
C GLU A 449 16.97 -17.49 0.03
N VAL A 450 15.92 -18.11 0.58
CA VAL A 450 14.93 -17.35 1.36
C VAL A 450 15.53 -17.09 2.72
N VAL A 451 16.27 -16.01 2.77
CA VAL A 451 16.58 -15.35 4.03
C VAL A 451 15.34 -14.55 4.37
N ALA A 452 14.56 -15.02 5.35
CA ALA A 452 13.68 -14.12 6.09
C ALA A 452 14.60 -13.00 6.58
N ASP A 453 14.25 -11.75 6.25
CA ASP A 453 15.05 -10.55 6.50
C ASP A 453 15.93 -10.74 7.74
N GLU A 454 17.25 -10.79 7.58
CA GLU A 454 18.21 -11.16 8.64
C GLU A 454 17.97 -10.33 9.90
N ILE A 455 17.53 -9.09 9.70
CA ILE A 455 17.01 -8.17 10.70
C ILE A 455 15.79 -8.77 11.41
N THR A 456 14.72 -9.11 10.70
CA THR A 456 13.51 -9.69 11.31
C THR A 456 13.80 -10.98 12.06
N ARG A 457 14.58 -11.91 11.48
CA ARG A 457 14.97 -13.14 12.18
C ARG A 457 15.82 -12.84 13.42
N GLY A 458 16.78 -11.92 13.31
CA GLY A 458 17.61 -11.50 14.44
C GLY A 458 16.81 -10.83 15.54
N LEU A 459 15.81 -10.01 15.21
CA LEU A 459 14.90 -9.41 16.19
C LEU A 459 14.03 -10.49 16.86
N ASP A 460 13.48 -11.43 16.09
CA ASP A 460 12.66 -12.53 16.60
C ASP A 460 13.49 -13.50 17.49
N ASP A 461 14.76 -13.74 17.17
CA ASP A 461 15.67 -14.54 17.99
C ASP A 461 16.04 -13.84 19.31
N ASN A 462 16.04 -12.50 19.31
CA ASN A 462 16.35 -11.67 20.48
C ASN A 462 15.13 -11.41 21.39
N GLU A 463 13.91 -11.60 20.89
CA GLU A 463 12.64 -11.46 21.65
C GLU A 463 12.64 -12.26 22.95
N GLY A 464 13.21 -13.47 22.95
CA GLY A 464 13.31 -14.30 24.15
C GLY A 464 14.27 -13.76 25.22
N SER A 465 15.04 -12.71 24.93
CA SER A 465 16.05 -12.13 25.81
C SER A 465 15.64 -10.79 26.43
N VAL A 466 14.47 -10.25 26.07
CA VAL A 466 13.94 -9.01 26.65
C VAL A 466 12.98 -9.29 27.82
N THR A 467 12.99 -8.40 28.79
CA THR A 467 11.99 -8.34 29.86
C THR A 467 10.86 -7.43 29.39
N ARG A 468 9.60 -7.82 29.62
CA ARG A 468 8.44 -7.00 29.27
C ARG A 468 7.60 -6.70 30.49
N ILE A 469 7.18 -5.46 30.63
CA ILE A 469 6.00 -5.15 31.42
C ILE A 469 4.78 -5.58 30.60
N THR A 470 4.19 -6.72 30.94
CA THR A 470 2.86 -7.06 30.43
C THR A 470 1.84 -6.18 31.14
N THR A 471 1.35 -5.13 30.49
CA THR A 471 0.16 -4.37 30.94
C THR A 471 -1.08 -5.26 30.83
N THR A 472 -1.16 -6.27 31.70
CA THR A 472 -2.44 -6.86 32.07
C THR A 472 -3.09 -5.82 32.97
N THR A 473 -4.15 -5.19 32.46
CA THR A 473 -5.27 -4.63 33.23
C THR A 473 -5.00 -4.51 34.73
N VAL A 474 -4.69 -3.30 35.21
CA VAL A 474 -4.98 -2.95 36.60
C VAL A 474 -6.50 -3.02 36.73
N GLN A 475 -7.00 -4.19 37.12
CA GLN A 475 -8.37 -4.35 37.55
C GLN A 475 -8.52 -3.52 38.82
N ALA A 476 -9.30 -2.43 38.74
CA ALA A 476 -9.62 -1.61 39.90
C ALA A 476 -10.24 -2.53 40.98
N GLY A 477 -9.47 -2.81 42.03
CA GLY A 477 -9.96 -3.54 43.21
C GLY A 477 -9.15 -4.74 43.71
N ALA A 478 -8.02 -5.11 43.10
CA ALA A 478 -7.16 -6.14 43.70
C ALA A 478 -6.10 -5.50 44.62
N SER A 479 -6.19 -5.84 45.91
CA SER A 479 -5.23 -5.43 46.95
C SER A 479 -3.78 -5.65 46.51
N THR A 480 -2.97 -4.63 46.78
CA THR A 480 -1.51 -4.60 46.70
C THR A 480 -0.89 -5.85 47.32
N VAL A 481 -0.45 -6.78 46.47
CA VAL A 481 0.73 -7.58 46.78
C VAL A 481 1.91 -6.80 46.22
N ALA A 482 2.73 -6.24 47.12
CA ALA A 482 3.97 -5.60 46.75
C ALA A 482 4.88 -6.63 46.03
N PRO A 483 5.38 -6.35 44.81
CA PRO A 483 6.45 -7.15 44.25
C PRO A 483 7.72 -6.94 45.09
N THR A 484 8.32 -8.04 45.53
CA THR A 484 9.50 -8.09 46.41
C THR A 484 10.79 -8.35 45.64
N LYS A 485 11.02 -7.67 44.50
CA LYS A 485 12.33 -7.78 43.83
C LYS A 485 12.73 -6.51 43.09
N LYS A 486 13.65 -5.74 43.71
CA LYS A 486 14.53 -4.79 43.02
C LYS A 486 15.03 -5.44 41.73
N LEU A 487 15.07 -4.71 40.60
CA LEU A 487 15.65 -5.23 39.36
C LEU A 487 17.01 -5.88 39.70
N PRO A 488 17.25 -7.16 39.32
CA PRO A 488 18.41 -7.91 39.82
C PRO A 488 19.76 -7.42 39.30
N PHE A 489 19.80 -6.31 38.54
CA PHE A 489 20.90 -5.93 37.67
C PHE A 489 21.17 -4.42 37.68
N ASP A 490 22.44 -4.04 37.54
CA ASP A 490 22.94 -2.67 37.76
C ASP A 490 22.47 -1.63 36.74
N VAL A 491 22.00 -2.05 35.56
CA VAL A 491 21.58 -1.17 34.45
C VAL A 491 20.31 -1.69 33.78
N PHE A 492 19.30 -0.83 33.66
CA PHE A 492 18.05 -1.10 32.94
C PHE A 492 17.99 -0.30 31.63
N ALA A 493 17.83 -1.01 30.51
CA ALA A 493 17.89 -0.45 29.18
C ALA A 493 16.53 -0.53 28.50
N VAL A 494 16.05 0.61 27.99
CA VAL A 494 14.80 0.73 27.24
C VAL A 494 15.11 1.20 25.83
N GLY A 495 14.61 0.48 24.82
CA GLY A 495 14.89 0.85 23.43
C GLY A 495 13.94 0.31 22.38
N ASP A 496 14.22 0.64 21.13
CA ASP A 496 13.45 0.22 19.97
C ASP A 496 14.10 -0.97 19.23
N SER A 497 13.86 -1.11 17.92
CA SER A 497 14.39 -2.20 17.11
C SER A 497 15.92 -2.30 17.12
N VAL A 498 16.63 -1.17 17.23
CA VAL A 498 18.10 -1.19 17.21
C VAL A 498 18.63 -1.85 18.48
N MET A 499 18.08 -1.48 19.65
CA MET A 499 18.42 -2.11 20.92
C MET A 499 17.93 -3.56 20.97
N LEU A 500 16.74 -3.85 20.44
CA LEU A 500 16.22 -5.22 20.35
C LEU A 500 17.18 -6.13 19.56
N GLY A 501 17.78 -5.63 18.48
CA GLY A 501 18.79 -6.37 17.72
C GLY A 501 20.02 -6.77 18.55
N ALA A 502 20.36 -6.00 19.59
CA ALA A 502 21.47 -6.28 20.51
C ALA A 502 21.03 -6.94 21.84
N ALA A 503 19.73 -7.19 22.05
CA ALA A 503 19.19 -7.53 23.37
C ALA A 503 19.86 -8.75 24.00
N LYS A 504 20.05 -9.85 23.28
CA LYS A 504 20.72 -11.05 23.81
C LYS A 504 22.15 -10.78 24.29
N LYS A 505 22.92 -9.94 23.56
CA LYS A 505 24.29 -9.57 23.97
C LYS A 505 24.26 -8.66 25.20
N LEU A 506 23.39 -7.65 25.23
CA LEU A 506 23.20 -6.78 26.39
C LEU A 506 22.81 -7.58 27.65
N THR A 507 21.83 -8.49 27.52
CA THR A 507 21.41 -9.37 28.62
C THR A 507 22.54 -10.30 29.08
N SER A 508 23.37 -10.82 28.15
CA SER A 508 24.55 -11.63 28.51
C SER A 508 25.63 -10.86 29.29
N MET A 509 25.65 -9.53 29.17
CA MET A 509 26.53 -8.63 29.93
C MET A 509 25.91 -8.18 31.26
N GLY A 510 24.73 -8.71 31.61
CA GLY A 510 24.03 -8.44 32.85
C GLY A 510 23.19 -7.17 32.85
N LEU A 511 22.72 -6.69 31.68
CA LEU A 511 21.72 -5.62 31.59
C LEU A 511 20.31 -6.23 31.61
N THR A 512 19.36 -5.52 32.21
CA THR A 512 17.94 -5.79 31.95
C THR A 512 17.52 -5.00 30.73
N VAL A 513 17.01 -5.65 29.69
CA VAL A 513 16.62 -4.99 28.43
C VAL A 513 15.12 -5.10 28.23
N ASP A 514 14.45 -3.98 28.07
CA ASP A 514 13.09 -3.89 27.56
C ASP A 514 13.14 -3.17 26.20
N ALA A 515 13.00 -3.92 25.11
CA ALA A 515 13.06 -3.37 23.76
C ALA A 515 12.01 -4.01 22.84
N ALA A 516 11.46 -3.22 21.90
CA ALA A 516 10.45 -3.69 20.96
C ALA A 516 10.63 -3.13 19.54
N LYS A 517 10.29 -3.96 18.54
CA LYS A 517 10.56 -3.70 17.11
C LYS A 517 10.04 -2.35 16.60
N ASN A 518 8.84 -1.94 17.01
CA ASN A 518 8.21 -0.71 16.52
C ASN A 518 8.02 0.37 17.59
N ARG A 519 8.74 0.25 18.73
CA ARG A 519 8.56 1.13 19.89
C ARG A 519 8.76 2.60 19.52
N GLN A 520 7.82 3.44 19.93
CA GLN A 520 7.95 4.90 19.88
C GLN A 520 8.52 5.45 21.19
N VAL A 521 9.10 6.65 21.14
CA VAL A 521 9.74 7.30 22.30
C VAL A 521 8.80 7.37 23.51
N ILE A 522 7.57 7.83 23.30
CA ILE A 522 6.59 8.09 24.34
C ILE A 522 6.08 6.82 25.05
N GLU A 523 6.17 5.65 24.42
CA GLU A 523 5.77 4.37 25.04
C GLU A 523 6.64 4.04 26.26
N ALA A 524 7.88 4.54 26.29
CA ALA A 524 8.76 4.39 27.45
C ALA A 524 8.24 5.12 28.70
N LEU A 525 7.34 6.10 28.57
CA LEU A 525 6.74 6.79 29.71
C LEU A 525 6.01 5.82 30.62
N GLN A 526 5.23 4.90 30.03
CA GLN A 526 4.47 3.92 30.79
C GLN A 526 5.41 2.94 31.51
N ILE A 527 6.50 2.55 30.83
CA ILE A 527 7.53 1.66 31.38
C ILE A 527 8.19 2.29 32.60
N PHE A 528 8.67 3.53 32.46
CA PHE A 528 9.35 4.23 33.55
C PHE A 528 8.41 4.59 34.69
N ASN A 529 7.15 4.96 34.42
CA ASN A 529 6.16 5.20 35.47
C ASN A 529 5.86 3.94 36.28
N TYR A 530 5.72 2.79 35.62
CA TYR A 530 5.49 1.52 36.29
C TYR A 530 6.66 1.19 37.23
N TYR A 531 7.89 1.15 36.73
CA TYR A 531 9.06 0.82 37.55
C TYR A 531 9.38 1.89 38.60
N ALA A 532 9.06 3.16 38.35
CA ALA A 532 9.13 4.22 39.37
C ALA A 532 8.14 3.95 40.51
N SER A 533 6.92 3.56 40.17
CA SER A 533 5.86 3.28 41.14
C SER A 533 6.13 2.05 42.00
N THR A 534 6.80 1.03 41.44
CA THR A 534 7.18 -0.19 42.17
C THR A 534 8.48 -0.04 42.96
N GLY A 535 9.21 1.08 42.78
CA GLY A 535 10.52 1.30 43.39
C GLY A 535 11.61 0.39 42.82
N GLU A 536 11.39 -0.13 41.61
CA GLU A 536 12.27 -1.09 40.95
C GLU A 536 13.15 -0.43 39.87
N LEU A 537 12.99 0.87 39.60
CA LEU A 537 13.94 1.63 38.78
C LEU A 537 15.36 1.47 39.35
N GLY A 538 16.28 0.93 38.54
CA GLY A 538 17.69 0.83 38.87
C GLY A 538 18.38 2.20 38.96
N GLU A 539 19.64 2.20 39.38
CA GLU A 539 20.46 3.41 39.53
C GLU A 539 20.97 3.95 38.18
N ASN A 540 21.05 3.07 37.18
CA ASN A 540 21.55 3.38 35.85
C ASN A 540 20.52 2.99 34.78
N ILE A 541 20.16 3.94 33.93
CA ILE A 541 19.20 3.74 32.85
C ILE A 541 19.86 4.01 31.50
N VAL A 542 19.52 3.21 30.49
CA VAL A 542 19.87 3.45 29.08
C VAL A 542 18.61 3.66 28.27
N VAL A 543 18.59 4.69 27.43
CA VAL A 543 17.50 4.98 26.51
C VAL A 543 18.05 5.06 25.09
N HIS A 544 17.58 4.19 24.19
CA HIS A 544 17.84 4.32 22.75
C HIS A 544 16.53 4.19 21.97
N LEU A 545 15.90 5.34 21.73
CA LEU A 545 14.59 5.46 21.11
C LEU A 545 14.62 6.59 20.08
N GLY A 546 13.80 6.45 19.03
CA GLY A 546 13.65 7.48 17.98
C GLY A 546 13.96 6.97 16.58
N THR A 547 14.24 5.68 16.41
CA THR A 547 14.49 5.06 15.11
C THR A 547 13.20 4.93 14.29
N ASN A 548 12.06 4.75 14.96
CA ASN A 548 10.79 4.34 14.34
C ASN A 548 9.86 5.50 13.92
N GLY A 549 10.35 6.74 13.93
CA GLY A 549 9.60 7.91 13.45
C GLY A 549 10.00 9.23 14.10
N THR A 550 9.47 10.32 13.58
CA THR A 550 9.61 11.67 14.14
C THR A 550 8.99 11.75 15.53
N THR A 551 9.66 12.43 16.47
CA THR A 551 9.10 12.72 17.78
C THR A 551 9.18 14.21 18.14
N LYS A 552 8.55 14.59 19.26
CA LYS A 552 8.59 15.95 19.80
C LYS A 552 9.56 15.99 20.99
N ALA A 553 10.14 17.17 21.23
CA ALA A 553 10.95 17.41 22.42
C ALA A 553 10.19 17.07 23.71
N SER A 554 8.91 17.46 23.79
CA SER A 554 8.03 17.15 24.92
C SER A 554 7.93 15.65 25.22
N SER A 555 7.99 14.78 24.20
CA SER A 555 7.92 13.33 24.42
C SER A 555 9.16 12.80 25.12
N PHE A 556 10.36 13.24 24.72
CA PHE A 556 11.60 12.90 25.42
C PHE A 556 11.63 13.48 26.84
N GLU A 557 11.13 14.70 27.02
CA GLU A 557 11.04 15.31 28.35
C GLU A 557 10.14 14.48 29.28
N SER A 558 8.95 14.11 28.81
CA SER A 558 7.99 13.33 29.61
C SER A 558 8.57 11.99 30.05
N ILE A 559 9.31 11.27 29.19
CA ILE A 559 9.91 9.98 29.60
C ILE A 559 11.06 10.13 30.60
N LEU A 560 11.69 11.30 30.67
CA LEU A 560 12.79 11.57 31.60
C LEU A 560 12.30 12.09 32.97
N GLU A 561 11.10 12.67 33.05
CA GLU A 561 10.51 13.14 34.32
C GLU A 561 10.47 12.06 35.42
N PRO A 562 10.00 10.81 35.16
CA PRO A 562 10.03 9.75 36.17
C PRO A 562 11.44 9.32 36.57
N LEU A 563 12.44 9.63 35.73
CA LEU A 563 13.84 9.27 35.93
C LEU A 563 14.64 10.35 36.67
N ALA A 564 13.99 11.42 37.15
CA ALA A 564 14.68 12.52 37.84
C ALA A 564 15.47 12.09 39.10
N ARG A 565 15.14 10.93 39.69
CA ARG A 565 15.82 10.35 40.86
C ARG A 565 16.83 9.26 40.52
N VAL A 566 17.00 8.93 39.25
CA VAL A 566 17.99 7.97 38.78
C VAL A 566 19.35 8.66 38.75
N ASP A 567 20.39 8.00 39.22
CA ASP A 567 21.73 8.58 39.33
C ASP A 567 22.32 8.91 37.96
N ARG A 568 22.13 8.04 36.97
CA ARG A 568 22.60 8.26 35.60
C ARG A 568 21.65 7.70 34.55
N VAL A 569 21.29 8.54 33.59
CA VAL A 569 20.49 8.17 32.41
C VAL A 569 21.33 8.40 31.15
N VAL A 570 21.75 7.34 30.48
CA VAL A 570 22.47 7.42 29.21
C VAL A 570 21.47 7.42 28.06
N VAL A 571 21.43 8.49 27.26
CA VAL A 571 20.55 8.60 26.10
C VAL A 571 21.37 8.56 24.81
N LEU A 572 20.98 7.68 23.89
CA LEU A 572 21.66 7.48 22.61
C LEU A 572 20.96 8.25 21.50
N THR A 573 21.74 8.98 20.69
CA THR A 573 21.28 9.47 19.37
C THR A 573 21.00 8.32 18.42
N VAL A 574 20.12 8.51 17.45
CA VAL A 574 19.72 7.48 16.48
C VAL A 574 20.46 7.63 15.15
N ARG A 575 20.61 6.54 14.40
CA ARG A 575 21.16 6.54 13.03
C ARG A 575 20.14 5.92 12.08
N ILE A 576 19.53 6.76 11.26
CA ILE A 576 18.58 6.40 10.21
C ILE A 576 18.93 7.14 8.89
N PRO A 577 19.91 6.63 8.11
CA PRO A 577 20.43 7.34 6.95
C PRO A 577 19.34 7.70 5.93
N GLY A 578 19.31 8.97 5.52
CA GLY A 578 18.38 9.48 4.50
C GLY A 578 16.97 9.81 5.01
N GLN A 579 16.72 9.74 6.32
CA GLN A 579 15.44 10.13 6.90
C GLN A 579 15.51 11.52 7.53
N GLN A 580 14.58 12.40 7.16
CA GLN A 580 14.54 13.79 7.67
C GLN A 580 14.42 13.86 9.21
N TYR A 581 13.76 12.87 9.82
CA TYR A 581 13.58 12.82 11.27
C TYR A 581 14.82 12.37 12.04
N GLU A 582 15.87 11.84 11.38
CA GLU A 582 17.15 11.55 12.04
C GLU A 582 17.72 12.82 12.67
N THR A 583 17.83 13.90 11.87
CA THR A 583 18.36 15.19 12.33
C THR A 583 17.46 15.78 13.42
N ILE A 584 16.14 15.77 13.21
CA ILE A 584 15.17 16.32 14.18
C ILE A 584 15.29 15.61 15.53
N ASN A 585 15.30 14.28 15.54
CA ASN A 585 15.36 13.50 16.77
C ASN A 585 16.74 13.66 17.45
N ASN A 586 17.83 13.65 16.68
CA ASN A 586 19.18 13.81 17.22
C ASN A 586 19.42 15.20 17.81
N ASP A 587 18.87 16.26 17.21
CA ASP A 587 18.97 17.62 17.76
C ASP A 587 18.22 17.74 19.09
N ILE A 588 17.06 17.10 19.22
CA ILE A 588 16.33 16.99 20.50
C ILE A 588 17.19 16.25 21.53
N ILE A 589 17.71 15.07 21.18
CA ILE A 589 18.49 14.21 22.09
C ILE A 589 19.75 14.93 22.58
N ARG A 590 20.48 15.62 21.69
CA ARG A 590 21.67 16.41 22.04
C ARG A 590 21.35 17.57 22.98
N GLY A 591 20.12 18.07 22.98
CA GLY A 591 19.66 19.12 23.90
C GLY A 591 19.33 18.62 25.32
N LEU A 592 19.07 17.33 25.52
CA LEU A 592 18.58 16.80 26.81
C LEU A 592 19.53 17.02 28.00
N PRO A 593 20.86 16.86 27.89
CA PRO A 593 21.77 17.08 29.03
C PRO A 593 21.74 18.51 29.59
N SER A 594 21.37 19.50 28.77
CA SER A 594 21.24 20.89 29.24
C SER A 594 20.02 21.11 30.15
N ARG A 595 19.08 20.15 30.16
CA ARG A 595 17.80 20.24 30.86
C ARG A 595 17.65 19.22 31.99
N PHE A 596 18.30 18.07 31.84
CA PHE A 596 18.29 16.99 32.82
C PHE A 596 19.73 16.69 33.27
N PRO A 597 20.13 17.10 34.49
CA PRO A 597 21.53 17.04 34.91
C PRO A 597 22.06 15.61 35.12
N ASN A 598 21.17 14.63 35.30
CA ASN A 598 21.50 13.21 35.38
C ASN A 598 21.56 12.52 34.02
N VAL A 599 21.29 13.23 32.92
CA VAL A 599 21.34 12.69 31.56
C VAL A 599 22.75 12.86 30.96
N VAL A 600 23.29 11.75 30.47
CA VAL A 600 24.56 11.69 29.73
C VAL A 600 24.26 11.31 28.28
N LEU A 601 24.78 12.12 27.35
CA LEU A 601 24.65 11.84 25.92
C LEU A 601 25.69 10.78 25.50
N LEU A 602 25.22 9.73 24.84
CA LEU A 602 26.05 8.83 24.05
C LEU A 602 25.72 9.07 22.57
N ASP A 603 26.52 9.88 21.88
CA ASP A 603 26.29 10.25 20.47
C ASP A 603 26.63 9.09 19.51
N TRP A 604 25.81 8.04 19.55
CA TRP A 604 25.89 6.86 18.69
C TRP A 604 25.91 7.21 17.20
N TRP A 605 25.23 8.29 16.78
CA TRP A 605 25.25 8.75 15.40
C TRP A 605 26.67 9.18 15.01
N ALA A 606 27.30 10.03 15.83
CA ALA A 606 28.66 10.50 15.58
C ALA A 606 29.69 9.37 15.70
N LEU A 607 29.57 8.52 16.72
CA LEU A 607 30.49 7.41 16.98
C LEU A 607 30.45 6.31 15.92
N SER A 608 29.32 6.18 15.21
CA SER A 608 29.17 5.23 14.13
C SER A 608 29.31 5.85 12.74
N ALA A 609 29.43 7.19 12.63
CA ALA A 609 29.30 7.97 11.38
C ALA A 609 30.12 7.36 10.22
N ASP A 610 31.38 7.02 10.51
CA ASP A 610 32.37 6.47 9.60
C ASP A 610 32.47 4.94 9.62
N LYS A 611 31.47 4.25 10.19
CA LYS A 611 31.44 2.78 10.41
C LYS A 611 30.29 2.09 9.69
N PRO A 612 30.15 2.20 8.34
CA PRO A 612 29.10 1.49 7.61
C PRO A 612 29.17 -0.03 7.81
N GLU A 613 30.35 -0.58 8.11
CA GLU A 613 30.59 -1.98 8.42
C GLU A 613 29.94 -2.47 9.72
N TRP A 614 29.43 -1.60 10.59
CA TRP A 614 28.69 -2.01 11.80
C TRP A 614 27.22 -2.32 11.53
N PHE A 615 26.72 -1.93 10.36
CA PHE A 615 25.31 -2.00 10.05
C PHE A 615 25.01 -3.07 9.02
N THR A 616 23.78 -3.58 9.08
CA THR A 616 23.20 -4.29 7.94
C THR A 616 22.95 -3.32 6.79
N LYS A 617 22.49 -3.84 5.66
CA LYS A 617 22.35 -3.06 4.42
C LYS A 617 21.35 -1.91 4.47
N ASP A 618 20.46 -1.88 5.46
CA ASP A 618 19.56 -0.76 5.66
C ASP A 618 20.25 0.46 6.29
N GLY A 619 21.48 0.30 6.80
CA GLY A 619 22.25 1.34 7.46
C GLY A 619 21.74 1.72 8.86
N VAL A 620 20.81 0.93 9.42
CA VAL A 620 20.12 1.20 10.70
C VAL A 620 20.35 0.06 11.68
N HIS A 621 20.01 -1.17 11.30
CA HIS A 621 20.13 -2.33 12.19
C HIS A 621 21.56 -2.85 12.24
N LEU A 622 21.94 -3.40 13.38
CA LEU A 622 23.31 -3.81 13.69
C LEU A 622 23.60 -5.22 13.16
N ASN A 623 24.75 -5.41 12.52
CA ASN A 623 25.27 -6.76 12.25
C ASN A 623 26.02 -7.31 13.48
N ASP A 624 26.72 -8.44 13.39
CA ASP A 624 27.43 -9.01 14.54
C ASP A 624 28.48 -8.07 15.15
N GLU A 625 29.30 -7.43 14.32
CA GLU A 625 30.35 -6.48 14.73
C GLU A 625 29.74 -5.21 15.31
N GLY A 626 28.68 -4.67 14.68
CA GLY A 626 27.96 -3.53 15.20
C GLY A 626 27.34 -3.79 16.56
N ARG A 627 26.81 -5.00 16.79
CA ARG A 627 26.26 -5.39 18.10
C ARG A 627 27.34 -5.41 19.18
N ASP A 628 28.55 -5.88 18.88
CA ASP A 628 29.66 -5.86 19.84
C ASP A 628 30.09 -4.43 20.18
N ASN A 629 30.23 -3.58 19.18
CA ASN A 629 30.60 -2.18 19.38
C ASN A 629 29.52 -1.37 20.10
N TYR A 630 28.25 -1.61 19.75
CA TYR A 630 27.10 -1.00 20.40
C TYR A 630 27.05 -1.33 21.90
N VAL A 631 27.20 -2.61 22.25
CA VAL A 631 27.26 -3.07 23.65
C VAL A 631 28.45 -2.45 24.37
N ARG A 632 29.64 -2.47 23.75
CA ARG A 632 30.87 -1.90 24.33
C ARG A 632 30.73 -0.41 24.65
N LEU A 633 30.14 0.36 23.74
CA LEU A 633 29.95 1.81 23.94
C LEU A 633 28.94 2.10 25.06
N ILE A 634 27.85 1.31 25.14
CA ILE A 634 26.89 1.43 26.23
C ILE A 634 27.55 1.13 27.58
N LEU A 635 28.29 0.03 27.68
CA LEU A 635 28.99 -0.33 28.92
C LEU A 635 30.04 0.73 29.32
N GLY A 636 30.79 1.24 28.34
CA GLY A 636 31.77 2.30 28.55
C GLY A 636 31.17 3.59 29.12
N ALA A 637 29.91 3.92 28.81
CA ALA A 637 29.21 5.08 29.39
C ALA A 637 28.95 4.93 30.91
N PHE A 638 29.02 3.71 31.43
CA PHE A 638 28.96 3.40 32.87
C PHE A 638 30.33 3.02 33.46
N GLY A 639 31.42 3.15 32.69
CA GLY A 639 32.77 2.79 33.14
C GLY A 639 33.01 1.28 33.29
N ARG A 640 32.24 0.45 32.56
CA ARG A 640 32.35 -1.02 32.54
C ARG A 640 33.07 -1.55 31.31
#